data_AF-A0A1Y2PFR1-F1
#
_entry.id   AF-A0A1Y2PFR1-F1
#
_cell.length_a   1.000
_cell.length_b   1.000
_cell.length_c   1.000
_cell.angle_alpha   90.00
_cell.angle_beta   90.00
_cell.angle_gamma   90.00
#
_symmetry.space_group_name_H-M   'P 1'
#
loop_
_entity.id
_entity.type
_entity.pdbx_description
1 polymer ?
#
loop_
_entity_poly.entity_id
_entity_poly.type
_entity_poly.pdbx_seq_one_letter_code
_entity_poly.pdbx_strand_id
1 'polypeptide(L)'
;MNQFAFIPPTNRNQLKNNQMKKLFLFLMFLSISILHAQKKKNYNIGILIDNYTVELDPLLQQLKTQVRAVVGEDATISFPKSSLLVNNYNLQKAKENYQQLISNTTDIILAFGVVNSEVIEAQTSYQKPTILFGAVNRDFNDIDITKATSGKHNFTYLINSQSYLEDLKKLQELTNFKKVGIVIEEPFINILPLKETFDKELKEIGSTYKLIPFKNASDITSNLDEIDAVYLAGGFFLTDNQTEQIAQAFIDKKLPSFTTHSVGDVELGIMAINQSDNSFDQFLRRVSLTIESYINGTPLSQMPVYIEYSPRLTINYNTANAIGVPIKYSLLNSTDFVGEMKDVNAQKTYNLLSVMEQVLGKNLTLQSSKKNIDISQQNVKTAKSNYLPSLTATGTGTYVDPKLAEVSNGQNPEFSTSGNVTLQQTVFSPSANANITIQENLKKAQEESYNIDELNTVFNASNAYFNTLILKTNAQIRIQNLDLTKKNLEIAKENFEAGQSGKSDVLRFRSELAQNTQAMVQAINQLEQGFIGLNQFLNNPVETRIDVDDAELDKGLYKDYNYEQFSKILDNPTTREPFIAFLVEEAKKNAPELKSLDYNLKATERNIKLSGSNRFLPTVALQGQYNRTFSRHGKGSSLSAQQQQADFALLNSNYNVGLNLSIPIFNRNQNNINKQTAMIQKDQIEINRANSELNIAANVRNGVLNLVNEASNIELSKVSEQTAKESLELTQTSYQEGAVNFVQLIDAQNNYLNAQLSRANAVYNFLINAIQLERNIGYFFLLHSPEENEDFTQRFQEFLLKRK
;
A
#
# COMPACT_ATOMS: atom_id res chain seq x y z
N MET A 1 -35.03 -12.74 -70.85
CA MET A 1 -35.77 -11.89 -71.82
C MET A 1 -34.84 -10.76 -72.22
N ASN A 2 -34.54 -10.66 -73.52
CA ASN A 2 -34.20 -9.48 -74.35
C ASN A 2 -33.41 -8.32 -73.69
N GLN A 3 -32.36 -7.74 -74.28
CA GLN A 3 -32.03 -7.58 -75.69
C GLN A 3 -30.58 -7.07 -75.85
N PHE A 4 -29.99 -7.42 -77.00
CA PHE A 4 -28.70 -7.00 -77.52
C PHE A 4 -28.59 -5.50 -77.81
N ALA A 5 -27.38 -4.95 -77.72
CA ALA A 5 -26.89 -3.95 -78.67
C ALA A 5 -25.38 -4.14 -78.91
N PHE A 6 -25.03 -4.25 -80.19
CA PHE A 6 -23.70 -4.46 -80.78
C PHE A 6 -22.95 -3.11 -80.99
N ILE A 7 -21.70 -3.18 -81.52
CA ILE A 7 -20.85 -2.15 -82.19
C ILE A 7 -19.56 -1.82 -81.39
N PRO A 8 -18.35 -1.61 -81.98
CA PRO A 8 -17.51 -2.39 -82.92
C PRO A 8 -16.02 -2.49 -82.39
N PRO A 9 -15.02 -3.01 -83.14
CA PRO A 9 -13.62 -3.00 -82.69
C PRO A 9 -12.88 -1.76 -83.21
N THR A 10 -12.29 -0.94 -82.32
CA THR A 10 -11.40 0.15 -82.75
C THR A 10 -10.18 0.34 -81.85
N ASN A 11 -9.03 0.12 -82.50
CA ASN A 11 -7.75 0.79 -82.33
C ASN A 11 -7.03 0.71 -80.97
N ARG A 12 -6.19 -0.33 -80.85
CA ARG A 12 -5.01 -0.40 -79.95
C ARG A 12 -4.04 0.79 -80.05
N ASN A 13 -4.20 1.70 -81.02
CA ASN A 13 -3.38 2.91 -81.16
C ASN A 13 -3.90 4.13 -80.37
N GLN A 14 -5.14 4.15 -79.87
CA GLN A 14 -5.63 5.25 -79.03
C GLN A 14 -5.26 5.11 -77.54
N LEU A 15 -5.08 3.88 -77.04
CA LEU A 15 -4.67 3.63 -75.64
C LEU A 15 -3.22 4.05 -75.35
N LYS A 16 -2.30 3.90 -76.33
CA LYS A 16 -0.91 4.39 -76.18
C LYS A 16 -0.82 5.92 -76.18
N ASN A 17 -1.67 6.61 -76.94
CA ASN A 17 -1.62 8.07 -77.02
C ASN A 17 -2.28 8.75 -75.81
N ASN A 18 -3.29 8.12 -75.20
CA ASN A 18 -3.90 8.63 -73.95
C ASN A 18 -3.05 8.35 -72.71
N GLN A 19 -2.28 7.25 -72.69
CA GLN A 19 -1.29 7.04 -71.63
C GLN A 19 -0.07 7.96 -71.78
N MET A 20 0.40 8.25 -73.00
CA MET A 20 1.44 9.26 -73.19
C MET A 20 0.95 10.68 -72.88
N LYS A 21 -0.31 11.05 -73.19
CA LYS A 21 -0.87 12.35 -72.76
C LYS A 21 -1.09 12.45 -71.25
N LYS A 22 -1.49 11.36 -70.56
CA LYS A 22 -1.58 11.34 -69.10
C LYS A 22 -0.19 11.36 -68.45
N LEU A 23 0.80 10.66 -69.02
CA LEU A 23 2.19 10.71 -68.56
C LEU A 23 2.82 12.09 -68.82
N PHE A 24 2.48 12.75 -69.94
CA PHE A 24 2.95 14.09 -70.26
C PHE A 24 2.23 15.17 -69.44
N LEU A 25 0.94 15.02 -69.13
CA LEU A 25 0.26 15.89 -68.15
C LEU A 25 0.75 15.66 -66.72
N PHE A 26 1.09 14.42 -66.35
CA PHE A 26 1.69 14.09 -65.06
C PHE A 26 3.14 14.63 -64.96
N LEU A 27 3.91 14.57 -66.04
CA LEU A 27 5.22 15.21 -66.16
C LEU A 27 5.11 16.74 -66.24
N MET A 28 4.06 17.30 -66.84
CA MET A 28 3.82 18.76 -66.83
C MET A 28 3.43 19.25 -65.43
N PHE A 29 2.62 18.49 -64.69
CA PHE A 29 2.33 18.75 -63.28
C PHE A 29 3.56 18.57 -62.37
N LEU A 30 4.46 17.61 -62.68
CA LEU A 30 5.75 17.49 -62.00
C LEU A 30 6.73 18.62 -62.37
N SER A 31 6.67 19.16 -63.59
CA SER A 31 7.57 20.24 -64.03
C SER A 31 7.15 21.64 -63.58
N ILE A 32 5.87 21.82 -63.18
CA ILE A 32 5.39 23.08 -62.58
C ILE A 32 5.59 23.09 -61.04
N SER A 33 5.87 21.94 -60.43
CA SER A 33 6.15 21.82 -58.98
C SER A 33 7.63 21.91 -58.60
N ILE A 34 8.56 22.06 -59.57
CA ILE A 34 10.01 22.18 -59.29
C ILE A 34 10.49 23.66 -59.25
N LEU A 35 9.61 24.63 -59.46
CA LEU A 35 9.94 26.06 -59.45
C LEU A 35 9.22 26.84 -58.34
N HIS A 36 9.08 26.25 -57.14
CA HIS A 36 8.84 27.00 -55.89
C HIS A 36 9.59 26.34 -54.72
N ALA A 37 10.87 26.01 -54.91
CA ALA A 37 11.77 25.96 -53.76
C ALA A 37 11.91 27.41 -53.26
N GLN A 38 11.00 27.86 -52.40
CA GLN A 38 11.23 29.05 -51.60
C GLN A 38 12.57 28.82 -50.91
N LYS A 39 13.57 29.63 -51.30
CA LYS A 39 14.88 29.60 -50.68
C LYS A 39 14.66 29.95 -49.21
N LYS A 40 14.67 28.95 -48.32
CA LYS A 40 14.44 29.14 -46.88
C LYS A 40 15.35 30.27 -46.42
N LYS A 41 14.74 31.33 -45.86
CA LYS A 41 15.52 32.43 -45.29
C LYS A 41 16.28 31.89 -44.08
N ASN A 42 17.52 32.34 -43.92
CA ASN A 42 18.32 32.04 -42.75
C ASN A 42 18.03 33.12 -41.70
N TYR A 43 17.69 32.72 -40.48
CA TYR A 43 17.53 33.63 -39.35
C TYR A 43 18.54 33.26 -38.26
N ASN A 44 19.34 34.23 -37.84
CA ASN A 44 20.22 34.13 -36.68
C ASN A 44 19.47 34.63 -35.45
N ILE A 45 19.28 33.76 -34.47
CA ILE A 45 18.60 34.10 -33.23
C ILE A 45 19.64 34.35 -32.14
N GLY A 46 19.60 35.54 -31.54
CA GLY A 46 20.40 35.93 -30.39
C GLY A 46 19.59 35.73 -29.10
N ILE A 47 20.25 35.32 -28.04
CA ILE A 47 19.63 35.00 -26.76
C ILE A 47 20.28 35.86 -25.66
N LEU A 48 19.46 36.58 -24.90
CA LEU A 48 19.85 37.32 -23.71
C LEU A 48 19.32 36.59 -22.46
N ILE A 49 20.20 36.34 -21.50
CA ILE A 49 19.85 35.73 -20.21
C ILE A 49 20.51 36.48 -19.04
N ASP A 50 19.88 36.44 -17.87
CA ASP A 50 20.38 37.14 -16.69
C ASP A 50 21.59 36.46 -16.07
N ASN A 51 21.60 35.13 -16.03
CA ASN A 51 22.70 34.33 -15.53
C ASN A 51 22.75 32.99 -16.28
N TYR A 52 23.89 32.30 -16.25
CA TYR A 52 24.06 30.99 -16.87
C TYR A 52 24.55 29.98 -15.83
N THR A 53 23.80 28.89 -15.67
CA THR A 53 24.09 27.78 -14.76
C THR A 53 24.17 26.47 -15.54
N VAL A 54 24.68 25.41 -14.91
CA VAL A 54 24.80 24.08 -15.54
C VAL A 54 23.41 23.52 -15.87
N GLU A 55 22.45 23.83 -15.02
CA GLU A 55 21.05 23.42 -15.07
C GLU A 55 20.28 24.15 -16.20
N LEU A 56 20.73 25.33 -16.63
CA LEU A 56 20.10 26.08 -17.72
C LEU A 56 20.48 25.57 -19.11
N ASP A 57 21.62 24.87 -19.27
CA ASP A 57 22.07 24.40 -20.59
C ASP A 57 21.08 23.41 -21.24
N PRO A 58 20.58 22.37 -20.55
CA PRO A 58 19.56 21.47 -21.10
C PRO A 58 18.31 22.22 -21.58
N LEU A 59 17.82 23.17 -20.79
CA LEU A 59 16.63 23.97 -21.11
C LEU A 59 16.85 24.82 -22.37
N LEU A 60 18.03 25.44 -22.49
CA LEU A 60 18.42 26.18 -23.70
C LEU A 60 18.56 25.26 -24.92
N GLN A 61 19.03 24.01 -24.76
CA GLN A 61 19.08 23.05 -25.86
C GLN A 61 17.68 22.58 -26.27
N GLN A 62 16.79 22.34 -25.30
CA GLN A 62 15.40 21.98 -25.55
C GLN A 62 14.69 23.08 -26.32
N LEU A 63 14.81 24.34 -25.88
CA LEU A 63 14.29 25.51 -26.60
C LEU A 63 14.81 25.55 -28.05
N LYS A 64 16.13 25.46 -28.25
CA LYS A 64 16.74 25.50 -29.59
C LYS A 64 16.23 24.37 -30.49
N THR A 65 16.05 23.18 -29.91
CA THR A 65 15.57 22.00 -30.62
C THR A 65 14.11 22.17 -31.02
N GLN A 66 13.27 22.64 -30.10
CA GLN A 66 11.86 22.85 -30.35
C GLN A 66 11.60 23.97 -31.36
N VAL A 67 12.33 25.10 -31.26
CA VAL A 67 12.27 26.16 -32.27
C VAL A 67 12.66 25.62 -33.65
N ARG A 68 13.70 24.79 -33.74
CA ARG A 68 14.08 24.16 -35.02
C ARG A 68 13.05 23.16 -35.52
N ALA A 69 12.38 22.43 -34.63
CA ALA A 69 11.36 21.46 -35.01
C ALA A 69 10.09 22.14 -35.55
N VAL A 70 9.63 23.19 -34.87
CA VAL A 70 8.43 23.95 -35.26
C VAL A 70 8.70 24.78 -36.52
N VAL A 71 9.79 25.54 -36.55
CA VAL A 71 10.08 26.50 -37.63
C VAL A 71 10.82 25.86 -38.81
N GLY A 72 11.40 24.67 -38.62
CA GLY A 72 12.34 24.06 -39.57
C GLY A 72 11.75 23.77 -40.95
N GLU A 73 10.42 23.68 -41.07
CA GLU A 73 9.73 23.57 -42.34
C GLU A 73 9.73 24.90 -43.13
N ASP A 74 9.66 26.04 -42.44
CA ASP A 74 9.51 27.39 -43.03
C ASP A 74 10.84 28.15 -43.21
N ALA A 75 11.80 27.98 -42.29
CA ALA A 75 13.08 28.70 -42.32
C ALA A 75 14.26 27.92 -41.74
N THR A 76 15.49 28.36 -42.05
CA THR A 76 16.71 27.79 -41.46
C THR A 76 17.11 28.61 -40.24
N ILE A 77 17.01 28.01 -39.05
CA ILE A 77 17.30 28.68 -37.78
C ILE A 77 18.71 28.38 -37.30
N SER A 78 19.47 29.43 -37.01
CA SER A 78 20.82 29.37 -36.46
C SER A 78 20.87 30.08 -35.11
N PHE A 79 21.62 29.52 -34.16
CA PHE A 79 21.87 30.11 -32.83
C PHE A 79 23.39 30.28 -32.65
N PRO A 80 23.97 31.38 -33.15
CA PRO A 80 25.41 31.61 -33.06
C PRO A 80 25.86 31.66 -31.59
N LYS A 81 26.93 30.93 -31.23
CA LYS A 81 27.47 30.96 -29.85
C LYS A 81 27.86 32.37 -29.40
N SER A 82 28.30 33.22 -30.33
CA SER A 82 28.64 34.63 -30.09
C SER A 82 27.42 35.53 -29.81
N SER A 83 26.20 35.03 -30.03
CA SER A 83 24.94 35.76 -29.81
C SER A 83 24.17 35.27 -28.58
N LEU A 84 24.74 34.36 -27.77
CA LEU A 84 24.26 34.05 -26.42
C LEU A 84 25.01 34.93 -25.42
N LEU A 85 24.34 35.93 -24.83
CA LEU A 85 24.97 36.92 -23.95
C LEU A 85 24.34 36.89 -22.55
N VAL A 86 25.21 36.97 -21.53
CA VAL A 86 24.83 36.85 -20.12
C VAL A 86 25.15 38.15 -19.37
N ASN A 87 24.17 38.72 -18.66
CA ASN A 87 24.35 40.00 -17.97
C ASN A 87 24.82 39.89 -16.50
N ASN A 88 24.75 38.71 -15.88
CA ASN A 88 25.08 38.45 -14.47
C ASN A 88 24.38 39.43 -13.50
N TYR A 89 23.09 39.67 -13.73
CA TYR A 89 22.24 40.63 -13.00
C TYR A 89 22.69 42.09 -13.06
N ASN A 90 23.52 42.46 -14.04
CA ASN A 90 24.01 43.83 -14.18
C ASN A 90 23.23 44.57 -15.27
N LEU A 91 22.44 45.58 -14.89
CA LEU A 91 21.63 46.41 -15.80
C LEU A 91 22.46 47.08 -16.92
N GLN A 92 23.65 47.58 -16.59
CA GLN A 92 24.52 48.22 -17.57
C GLN A 92 25.04 47.21 -18.60
N LYS A 93 25.44 46.02 -18.13
CA LYS A 93 25.85 44.91 -19.01
C LYS A 93 24.69 44.37 -19.85
N ALA A 94 23.47 44.30 -19.30
CA ALA A 94 22.27 43.92 -20.05
C ALA A 94 21.99 44.91 -21.20
N LYS A 95 22.14 46.22 -20.93
CA LYS A 95 22.05 47.27 -21.95
C LYS A 95 23.12 47.14 -23.03
N GLU A 96 24.36 46.85 -22.65
CA GLU A 96 25.46 46.59 -23.58
C GLU A 96 25.21 45.34 -24.44
N ASN A 97 24.76 44.25 -23.82
CA ASN A 97 24.42 43.00 -24.52
C ASN A 97 23.30 43.21 -25.55
N TYR A 98 22.24 43.95 -25.18
CA TYR A 98 21.14 44.26 -26.11
C TYR A 98 21.62 45.11 -27.30
N GLN A 99 22.45 46.13 -27.05
CA GLN A 99 23.07 46.94 -28.13
C GLN A 99 24.01 46.12 -29.03
N GLN A 100 24.73 45.15 -28.46
CA GLN A 100 25.58 44.23 -29.22
C GLN A 100 24.75 43.36 -30.17
N LEU A 101 23.59 42.83 -29.74
CA LEU A 101 22.70 42.07 -30.62
C LEU A 101 22.02 42.93 -31.69
N ILE A 102 21.76 44.21 -31.41
CA ILE A 102 21.27 45.16 -32.42
C ILE A 102 22.34 45.41 -33.49
N SER A 103 23.60 45.53 -33.12
CA SER A 103 24.70 45.89 -34.04
C SER A 103 25.32 44.70 -34.80
N ASN A 104 25.06 43.46 -34.40
CA ASN A 104 25.63 42.26 -35.04
C ASN A 104 24.70 41.62 -36.10
N THR A 105 25.02 40.40 -36.55
CA THR A 105 24.24 39.65 -37.57
C THR A 105 22.98 38.96 -37.06
N THR A 106 22.52 39.27 -35.85
CA THR A 106 21.28 38.71 -35.26
C THR A 106 20.05 39.25 -35.99
N ASP A 107 19.09 38.39 -36.31
CA ASP A 107 17.83 38.76 -36.97
C ASP A 107 16.66 38.83 -35.98
N ILE A 108 16.65 37.97 -34.96
CA ILE A 108 15.64 37.93 -33.90
C ILE A 108 16.34 37.87 -32.54
N ILE A 109 15.90 38.70 -31.59
CA ILE A 109 16.40 38.71 -30.22
C ILE A 109 15.37 38.02 -29.33
N LEU A 110 15.76 36.94 -28.66
CA LEU A 110 15.01 36.33 -27.57
C LEU A 110 15.65 36.80 -26.25
N ALA A 111 14.85 37.38 -25.37
CA ALA A 111 15.34 37.86 -24.09
C ALA A 111 14.58 37.19 -22.95
N PHE A 112 15.33 36.72 -21.96
CA PHE A 112 14.81 36.06 -20.76
C PHE A 112 15.38 36.74 -19.51
N GLY A 113 14.59 36.75 -18.45
CA GLY A 113 15.02 37.24 -17.14
C GLY A 113 14.63 38.70 -16.86
N VAL A 114 14.59 39.02 -15.57
CA VAL A 114 14.15 40.30 -15.02
C VAL A 114 15.03 41.45 -15.48
N VAL A 115 16.36 41.30 -15.48
CA VAL A 115 17.29 42.40 -15.77
C VAL A 115 17.25 42.77 -17.26
N ASN A 116 17.15 41.78 -18.15
CA ASN A 116 16.93 42.06 -19.57
C ASN A 116 15.59 42.77 -19.82
N SER A 117 14.58 42.49 -19.01
CA SER A 117 13.24 43.02 -19.19
C SER A 117 13.13 44.48 -18.82
N GLU A 118 13.73 44.89 -17.69
CA GLU A 118 13.90 46.31 -17.35
C GLU A 118 14.58 47.10 -18.49
N VAL A 119 15.64 46.54 -19.07
CA VAL A 119 16.36 47.20 -20.18
C VAL A 119 15.52 47.29 -21.45
N ILE A 120 14.77 46.23 -21.79
CA ILE A 120 14.03 46.10 -23.04
C ILE A 120 12.68 46.84 -22.98
N GLU A 121 12.01 46.87 -21.83
CA GLU A 121 10.75 47.59 -21.62
C GLU A 121 10.94 49.10 -21.64
N ALA A 122 12.09 49.58 -21.14
CA ALA A 122 12.49 50.99 -21.19
C ALA A 122 12.75 51.50 -22.63
N GLN A 123 12.77 50.63 -23.64
CA GLN A 123 12.96 51.03 -25.03
C GLN A 123 11.67 51.65 -25.61
N THR A 124 11.84 52.80 -26.27
CA THR A 124 10.75 53.48 -26.98
C THR A 124 10.55 52.96 -28.41
N SER A 125 11.56 52.29 -28.98
CA SER A 125 11.51 51.67 -30.31
C SER A 125 12.43 50.44 -30.41
N TYR A 126 12.06 49.46 -31.22
CA TYR A 126 12.80 48.20 -31.39
C TYR A 126 13.32 48.07 -32.82
N GLN A 127 14.64 48.21 -33.00
CA GLN A 127 15.27 48.15 -34.33
C GLN A 127 15.26 46.74 -34.92
N LYS A 128 15.34 45.73 -34.06
CA LYS A 128 15.25 44.32 -34.43
C LYS A 128 14.06 43.66 -33.75
N PRO A 129 13.43 42.66 -34.38
CA PRO A 129 12.42 41.82 -33.75
C PRO A 129 12.90 41.31 -32.40
N THR A 130 12.26 41.76 -31.34
CA THR A 130 12.62 41.44 -29.96
C THR A 130 11.43 40.77 -29.29
N ILE A 131 11.66 39.57 -28.78
CA ILE A 131 10.64 38.78 -28.09
C ILE A 131 11.11 38.60 -26.65
N LEU A 132 10.34 39.15 -25.72
CA LEU A 132 10.64 39.13 -24.29
C LEU A 132 9.85 38.02 -23.59
N PHE A 133 10.52 37.21 -22.79
CA PHE A 133 9.90 36.10 -22.08
C PHE A 133 10.15 36.15 -20.58
N GLY A 134 9.10 35.85 -19.79
CA GLY A 134 9.23 35.50 -18.37
C GLY A 134 9.34 36.67 -17.39
N ALA A 135 9.00 37.91 -17.78
CA ALA A 135 9.30 39.07 -16.94
C ALA A 135 8.18 40.08 -16.71
N VAL A 136 7.00 39.81 -17.25
CA VAL A 136 5.79 40.49 -16.79
C VAL A 136 5.09 39.51 -15.87
N ASN A 137 5.53 39.42 -14.61
CA ASN A 137 4.62 38.98 -13.57
C ASN A 137 3.54 40.06 -13.48
N ARG A 138 2.27 39.66 -13.53
CA ARG A 138 1.13 40.57 -13.48
C ARG A 138 1.11 41.45 -12.22
N ASP A 139 1.89 41.10 -11.21
CA ASP A 139 1.94 41.76 -9.91
C ASP A 139 3.00 42.89 -9.82
N PHE A 140 3.92 43.03 -10.79
CA PHE A 140 5.00 44.04 -10.76
C PHE A 140 4.73 45.33 -11.55
N ASN A 141 3.92 45.28 -12.60
CA ASN A 141 3.75 46.38 -13.55
C ASN A 141 2.28 46.84 -13.66
N ASP A 142 2.06 48.15 -13.88
CA ASP A 142 0.77 48.76 -14.32
C ASP A 142 0.46 48.42 -15.80
N ILE A 143 0.75 47.18 -16.23
CA ILE A 143 0.44 46.73 -17.59
C ILE A 143 -1.06 46.45 -17.66
N ASP A 144 -1.72 47.12 -18.61
CA ASP A 144 -3.14 46.98 -18.88
C ASP A 144 -3.45 45.57 -19.41
N ILE A 145 -3.78 44.67 -18.48
CA ILE A 145 -4.15 43.27 -18.72
C ILE A 145 -5.40 43.09 -19.59
N THR A 146 -6.05 44.17 -20.03
CA THR A 146 -7.16 44.09 -21.00
C THR A 146 -6.68 43.98 -22.44
N LYS A 147 -5.41 44.29 -22.73
CA LYS A 147 -4.87 44.25 -24.08
C LYS A 147 -4.36 42.86 -24.42
N ALA A 148 -4.91 42.28 -25.50
CA ALA A 148 -4.53 40.95 -25.99
C ALA A 148 -3.17 40.93 -26.73
N THR A 149 -2.59 42.07 -27.08
CA THR A 149 -1.39 42.18 -27.93
C THR A 149 -0.43 43.27 -27.45
N SER A 150 0.84 43.21 -27.85
CA SER A 150 1.86 44.18 -27.41
C SER A 150 1.65 45.58 -27.99
N GLY A 151 1.07 45.69 -29.19
CA GLY A 151 0.86 46.94 -29.91
C GLY A 151 2.14 47.69 -30.34
N LYS A 152 3.34 47.17 -30.04
CA LYS A 152 4.62 47.83 -30.34
C LYS A 152 5.29 47.19 -31.57
N HIS A 153 5.70 48.01 -32.53
CA HIS A 153 6.38 47.52 -33.74
C HIS A 153 7.70 46.80 -33.39
N ASN A 154 7.96 45.65 -34.02
CA ASN A 154 9.11 44.77 -33.77
C ASN A 154 9.29 44.31 -32.32
N PHE A 155 8.22 44.33 -31.51
CA PHE A 155 8.28 43.87 -30.13
C PHE A 155 7.05 43.09 -29.75
N THR A 156 7.27 41.98 -29.05
CA THR A 156 6.23 41.32 -28.29
C THR A 156 6.81 40.77 -27.00
N TYR A 157 5.94 40.44 -26.07
CA TYR A 157 6.29 39.88 -24.78
C TYR A 157 5.29 38.79 -24.43
N LEU A 158 5.73 37.77 -23.69
CA LEU A 158 4.84 36.78 -23.12
C LEU A 158 4.65 37.05 -21.63
N ILE A 159 3.41 37.31 -21.25
CA ILE A 159 2.94 37.40 -19.87
C ILE A 159 2.76 35.99 -19.35
N ASN A 160 3.44 35.69 -18.24
CA ASN A 160 3.21 34.48 -17.48
C ASN A 160 1.96 34.70 -16.60
N SER A 161 1.04 33.74 -16.54
CA SER A 161 -0.15 33.85 -15.70
C SER A 161 0.14 33.62 -14.20
N GLN A 162 1.36 33.23 -13.85
CA GLN A 162 1.80 33.11 -12.46
C GLN A 162 1.61 34.42 -11.69
N SER A 163 1.19 34.29 -10.44
CA SER A 163 0.93 35.41 -9.55
C SER A 163 1.25 35.04 -8.14
N TYR A 164 2.02 35.92 -7.51
CA TYR A 164 2.38 35.77 -6.12
C TYR A 164 1.14 35.78 -5.23
N LEU A 165 0.17 36.65 -5.51
CA LEU A 165 -1.09 36.69 -4.79
C LEU A 165 -1.85 35.35 -4.83
N GLU A 166 -1.95 34.70 -5.99
CA GLU A 166 -2.71 33.44 -6.11
C GLU A 166 -1.96 32.26 -5.46
N ASP A 167 -0.63 32.22 -5.60
CA ASP A 167 0.18 31.22 -4.95
C ASP A 167 0.12 31.36 -3.42
N LEU A 168 0.19 32.59 -2.91
CA LEU A 168 0.06 32.87 -1.48
C LEU A 168 -1.35 32.57 -0.97
N LYS A 169 -2.41 32.85 -1.75
CA LYS A 169 -3.78 32.39 -1.44
C LYS A 169 -3.85 30.87 -1.36
N LYS A 170 -3.21 30.14 -2.29
CA LYS A 170 -3.18 28.67 -2.28
C LYS A 170 -2.40 28.13 -1.08
N LEU A 171 -1.24 28.68 -0.79
CA LEU A 171 -0.48 28.34 0.41
C LEU A 171 -1.29 28.61 1.69
N GLN A 172 -2.06 29.70 1.74
CA GLN A 172 -2.92 30.02 2.87
C GLN A 172 -4.12 29.06 2.95
N GLU A 173 -4.72 28.66 1.83
CA GLU A 173 -5.80 27.67 1.76
C GLU A 173 -5.36 26.30 2.31
N LEU A 174 -4.10 25.93 2.08
CA LEU A 174 -3.49 24.69 2.55
C LEU A 174 -3.15 24.72 4.05
N THR A 175 -2.65 25.84 4.56
CA THR A 175 -1.91 25.88 5.84
C THR A 175 -2.47 26.87 6.87
N ASN A 176 -3.23 27.88 6.44
CA ASN A 176 -3.66 29.03 7.23
C ASN A 176 -2.52 29.85 7.88
N PHE A 177 -1.35 29.93 7.25
CA PHE A 177 -0.20 30.71 7.74
C PHE A 177 -0.56 32.18 8.06
N LYS A 178 0.18 32.81 8.98
CA LYS A 178 0.01 34.24 9.34
C LYS A 178 1.22 35.09 8.95
N LYS A 179 2.42 34.53 9.00
CA LYS A 179 3.65 35.20 8.56
C LYS A 179 4.46 34.30 7.63
N VAL A 180 4.70 34.74 6.40
CA VAL A 180 5.46 33.98 5.40
C VAL A 180 6.87 34.54 5.19
N GLY A 181 7.87 33.66 5.14
CA GLY A 181 9.21 34.01 4.69
C GLY A 181 9.26 34.03 3.17
N ILE A 182 9.49 35.20 2.57
CA ILE A 182 9.59 35.35 1.12
C ILE A 182 11.06 35.29 0.74
N VAL A 183 11.44 34.17 0.12
CA VAL A 183 12.82 33.87 -0.28
C VAL A 183 13.01 34.34 -1.72
N ILE A 184 14.00 35.22 -1.93
CA ILE A 184 14.29 35.79 -3.25
C ILE A 184 15.77 36.16 -3.37
N GLU A 185 16.31 36.10 -4.58
CA GLU A 185 17.71 36.43 -4.84
C GLU A 185 18.02 37.88 -4.48
N GLU A 186 19.12 38.11 -3.76
CA GLU A 186 19.53 39.45 -3.30
C GLU A 186 19.58 40.52 -4.42
N PRO A 187 20.06 40.24 -5.64
CA PRO A 187 20.07 41.22 -6.73
C PRO A 187 18.69 41.77 -7.07
N PHE A 188 17.62 41.01 -6.89
CA PHE A 188 16.27 41.43 -7.27
C PHE A 188 15.65 42.43 -6.30
N ILE A 189 16.14 42.52 -5.05
CA ILE A 189 15.61 43.47 -4.06
C ILE A 189 15.71 44.92 -4.52
N ASN A 190 16.76 45.26 -5.27
CA ASN A 190 17.01 46.61 -5.73
C ASN A 190 16.50 46.88 -7.16
N ILE A 191 15.99 45.84 -7.84
CA ILE A 191 15.55 45.90 -9.24
C ILE A 191 14.01 45.87 -9.30
N LEU A 192 13.38 45.00 -8.53
CA LEU A 192 11.93 44.79 -8.52
C LEU A 192 11.26 45.58 -7.38
N PRO A 193 10.03 46.09 -7.56
CA PRO A 193 9.27 46.78 -6.50
C PRO A 193 8.66 45.80 -5.47
N LEU A 194 9.44 44.82 -5.00
CA LEU A 194 8.99 43.69 -4.16
C LEU A 194 8.22 44.14 -2.91
N LYS A 195 8.70 45.20 -2.25
CA LYS A 195 8.08 45.71 -1.03
C LYS A 195 6.67 46.24 -1.31
N GLU A 196 6.49 46.99 -2.38
CA GLU A 196 5.18 47.55 -2.75
C GLU A 196 4.22 46.44 -3.17
N THR A 197 4.71 45.46 -3.94
CA THR A 197 3.94 44.28 -4.36
C THR A 197 3.49 43.44 -3.16
N PHE A 198 4.41 42.97 -2.31
CA PHE A 198 4.03 42.12 -1.18
C PHE A 198 3.28 42.89 -0.08
N ASP A 199 3.53 44.18 0.15
CA ASP A 199 2.72 45.00 1.06
C ASP A 199 1.24 45.05 0.59
N LYS A 200 1.00 45.09 -0.73
CA LYS A 200 -0.35 45.07 -1.33
C LYS A 200 -0.98 43.67 -1.23
N GLU A 201 -0.28 42.63 -1.66
CA GLU A 201 -0.81 41.27 -1.75
C GLU A 201 -1.08 40.65 -0.38
N LEU A 202 -0.13 40.77 0.56
CA LEU A 202 -0.26 40.16 1.89
C LEU A 202 -1.34 40.86 2.71
N LYS A 203 -1.58 42.16 2.45
CA LYS A 203 -2.71 42.90 3.03
C LYS A 203 -4.05 42.37 2.54
N GLU A 204 -4.16 41.96 1.28
CA GLU A 204 -5.39 41.36 0.73
C GLU A 204 -5.74 40.04 1.44
N ILE A 205 -4.74 39.21 1.73
CA ILE A 205 -4.93 37.92 2.42
C ILE A 205 -4.76 37.99 3.95
N GLY A 206 -4.63 39.20 4.52
CA GLY A 206 -4.56 39.41 5.97
C GLY A 206 -3.36 38.72 6.65
N SER A 207 -2.22 38.66 5.97
CA SER A 207 -0.97 38.04 6.47
C SER A 207 0.18 39.05 6.47
N THR A 208 1.29 38.67 7.10
CA THR A 208 2.54 39.45 7.12
C THR A 208 3.66 38.67 6.44
N TYR A 209 4.77 39.32 6.14
CA TYR A 209 5.92 38.66 5.52
C TYR A 209 7.25 39.10 6.13
N LYS A 210 8.27 38.28 5.90
CA LYS A 210 9.68 38.59 6.15
C LYS A 210 10.44 38.32 4.84
N LEU A 211 11.10 39.33 4.27
CA LEU A 211 11.98 39.11 3.12
C LEU A 211 13.25 38.40 3.57
N ILE A 212 13.63 37.37 2.81
CA ILE A 212 14.83 36.56 3.01
C ILE A 212 15.66 36.65 1.72
N PRO A 213 16.50 37.69 1.57
CA PRO A 213 17.49 37.73 0.50
C PRO A 213 18.46 36.56 0.59
N PHE A 214 18.81 35.97 -0.55
CA PHE A 214 19.85 34.95 -0.59
C PHE A 214 20.83 35.11 -1.76
N LYS A 215 22.08 34.69 -1.53
CA LYS A 215 23.09 34.39 -2.57
C LYS A 215 23.38 32.90 -2.66
N ASN A 216 23.17 32.18 -1.55
CA ASN A 216 23.42 30.74 -1.43
C ASN A 216 22.38 30.10 -0.49
N ALA A 217 22.33 28.77 -0.46
CA ALA A 217 21.36 28.03 0.35
C ALA A 217 21.45 28.34 1.86
N SER A 218 22.64 28.64 2.39
CA SER A 218 22.82 28.89 3.83
C SER A 218 22.19 30.20 4.31
N ASP A 219 22.07 31.19 3.42
CA ASP A 219 21.38 32.46 3.71
C ASP A 219 19.88 32.19 3.96
N ILE A 220 19.30 31.21 3.26
CA ILE A 220 17.90 30.79 3.42
C ILE A 220 17.74 30.04 4.75
N THR A 221 18.50 28.96 4.95
CA THR A 221 18.33 28.05 6.10
C THR A 221 18.60 28.74 7.45
N SER A 222 19.45 29.77 7.47
CA SER A 222 19.78 30.52 8.68
C SER A 222 18.74 31.58 9.07
N ASN A 223 17.76 31.88 8.22
CA ASN A 223 16.81 32.99 8.42
C ASN A 223 15.34 32.54 8.57
N LEU A 224 15.13 31.27 8.95
CA LEU A 224 13.81 30.63 9.04
C LEU A 224 13.08 30.83 10.37
N ASP A 225 13.59 31.67 11.26
CA ASP A 225 12.93 31.96 12.53
C ASP A 225 11.87 33.06 12.38
N GLU A 226 10.81 32.98 13.20
CA GLU A 226 9.67 33.89 13.25
C GLU A 226 8.80 33.93 11.98
N ILE A 227 8.69 32.80 11.28
CA ILE A 227 7.79 32.60 10.13
C ILE A 227 7.01 31.29 10.32
N ASP A 228 5.83 31.22 9.72
CA ASP A 228 4.93 30.05 9.79
C ASP A 228 4.92 29.24 8.48
N ALA A 229 5.40 29.82 7.39
CA ALA A 229 5.51 29.22 6.06
C ALA A 229 6.62 29.90 5.24
N VAL A 230 7.04 29.26 4.15
CA VAL A 230 8.05 29.78 3.23
C VAL A 230 7.49 29.84 1.81
N TYR A 231 7.70 30.97 1.15
CA TYR A 231 7.41 31.17 -0.27
C TYR A 231 8.71 31.47 -1.00
N LEU A 232 9.16 30.53 -1.84
CA LEU A 232 10.30 30.69 -2.72
C LEU A 232 9.81 31.42 -3.97
N ALA A 233 9.90 32.76 -3.92
CA ALA A 233 9.54 33.64 -5.02
C ALA A 233 10.60 33.65 -6.14
N GLY A 234 11.81 33.17 -5.82
CA GLY A 234 12.90 32.88 -6.75
C GLY A 234 13.44 31.46 -6.56
N GLY A 235 14.71 31.23 -6.89
CA GLY A 235 15.34 29.90 -6.80
C GLY A 235 15.73 29.29 -8.14
N PHE A 236 15.56 30.02 -9.26
CA PHE A 236 15.87 29.58 -10.63
C PHE A 236 17.32 29.14 -10.86
N PHE A 237 18.21 29.43 -9.91
CA PHE A 237 19.64 29.16 -9.99
C PHE A 237 20.13 28.24 -8.87
N LEU A 238 19.24 27.70 -8.04
CA LEU A 238 19.57 26.69 -7.06
C LEU A 238 19.79 25.36 -7.78
N THR A 239 20.88 24.67 -7.44
CA THR A 239 21.11 23.30 -7.92
C THR A 239 20.20 22.33 -7.18
N ASP A 240 19.87 21.17 -7.75
CA ASP A 240 19.03 20.15 -7.11
C ASP A 240 19.47 19.81 -5.67
N ASN A 241 20.78 19.62 -5.45
CA ASN A 241 21.35 19.35 -4.12
C ASN A 241 21.14 20.52 -3.12
N GLN A 242 21.17 21.77 -3.59
CA GLN A 242 20.86 22.93 -2.75
C GLN A 242 19.36 22.96 -2.43
N THR A 243 18.51 22.65 -3.40
CA THR A 243 17.06 22.58 -3.21
C THR A 243 16.67 21.49 -2.22
N GLU A 244 17.27 20.30 -2.29
CA GLU A 244 17.08 19.22 -1.30
C GLU A 244 17.50 19.66 0.11
N GLN A 245 18.66 20.32 0.25
CA GLN A 245 19.14 20.82 1.55
C GLN A 245 18.17 21.86 2.14
N ILE A 246 17.65 22.76 1.31
CA ILE A 246 16.68 23.78 1.71
C ILE A 246 15.34 23.14 2.09
N ALA A 247 14.85 22.21 1.27
CA ALA A 247 13.63 21.45 1.53
C ALA A 247 13.70 20.69 2.85
N GLN A 248 14.81 20.00 3.12
CA GLN A 248 15.00 19.29 4.38
C GLN A 248 14.98 20.25 5.57
N ALA A 249 15.60 21.43 5.47
CA ALA A 249 15.55 22.42 6.53
C ALA A 249 14.12 22.94 6.79
N PHE A 250 13.28 23.06 5.76
CA PHE A 250 11.86 23.39 5.93
C PHE A 250 11.09 22.26 6.61
N ILE A 251 11.32 21.01 6.19
CA ILE A 251 10.68 19.82 6.78
C ILE A 251 11.04 19.69 8.26
N ASP A 252 12.32 19.83 8.62
CA ASP A 252 12.80 19.73 9.99
C ASP A 252 12.18 20.79 10.91
N LYS A 253 11.97 22.00 10.38
CA LYS A 253 11.27 23.11 11.09
C LYS A 253 9.75 23.04 10.98
N LYS A 254 9.18 22.05 10.28
CA LYS A 254 7.75 21.92 9.97
C LYS A 254 7.15 23.16 9.30
N LEU A 255 7.92 23.78 8.42
CA LEU A 255 7.49 24.94 7.65
C LEU A 255 6.89 24.50 6.30
N PRO A 256 5.60 24.76 6.05
CA PRO A 256 5.03 24.61 4.72
C PRO A 256 5.75 25.49 3.72
N SER A 257 6.17 24.90 2.61
CA SER A 257 6.98 25.56 1.60
C SER A 257 6.28 25.58 0.24
N PHE A 258 6.44 26.65 -0.50
CA PHE A 258 5.81 26.81 -1.81
C PHE A 258 6.79 27.47 -2.77
N THR A 259 6.96 26.92 -3.96
CA THR A 259 7.94 27.39 -4.96
C THR A 259 7.25 27.96 -6.20
N THR A 260 7.92 28.90 -6.87
CA THR A 260 7.53 29.45 -8.18
C THR A 260 8.32 28.87 -9.35
N HIS A 261 9.38 28.09 -9.06
CA HIS A 261 10.37 27.71 -10.05
C HIS A 261 9.93 26.50 -10.89
N SER A 262 9.79 25.33 -10.29
CA SER A 262 9.46 24.10 -11.02
C SER A 262 8.76 23.04 -10.17
N VAL A 263 8.10 22.08 -10.82
CA VAL A 263 7.62 20.85 -10.14
C VAL A 263 8.79 20.01 -9.62
N GLY A 264 9.97 20.08 -10.26
CA GLY A 264 11.18 19.40 -9.79
C GLY A 264 11.57 19.81 -8.36
N ASP A 265 11.42 21.09 -7.99
CA ASP A 265 11.63 21.53 -6.61
C ASP A 265 10.70 20.81 -5.62
N VAL A 266 9.46 20.55 -6.05
CA VAL A 266 8.45 19.84 -5.25
C VAL A 266 8.81 18.36 -5.13
N GLU A 267 9.34 17.75 -6.19
CA GLU A 267 9.89 16.38 -6.14
C GLU A 267 11.09 16.27 -5.18
N LEU A 268 11.94 17.30 -5.13
CA LEU A 268 13.10 17.40 -4.23
C LEU A 268 12.73 17.75 -2.77
N GLY A 269 11.44 17.91 -2.45
CA GLY A 269 10.94 18.03 -1.08
C GLY A 269 10.35 19.39 -0.69
N ILE A 270 10.21 20.33 -1.63
CA ILE A 270 9.35 21.50 -1.40
C ILE A 270 7.89 21.04 -1.38
N MET A 271 7.04 21.62 -0.52
CA MET A 271 5.69 21.08 -0.29
C MET A 271 4.77 21.27 -1.50
N ALA A 272 4.76 22.45 -2.14
CA ALA A 272 3.80 22.72 -3.22
C ALA A 272 4.25 23.75 -4.27
N ILE A 273 3.59 23.71 -5.43
CA ILE A 273 3.67 24.71 -6.50
C ILE A 273 2.28 24.87 -7.15
N ASN A 274 1.94 26.03 -7.68
CA ASN A 274 0.68 26.26 -8.39
C ASN A 274 0.78 26.00 -9.90
N GLN A 275 1.56 24.99 -10.30
CA GLN A 275 1.76 24.62 -11.69
C GLN A 275 1.77 23.10 -11.89
N SER A 276 1.37 22.68 -13.08
CA SER A 276 1.53 21.30 -13.55
C SER A 276 2.89 21.11 -14.23
N ASP A 277 3.35 19.86 -14.25
CA ASP A 277 4.64 19.43 -14.82
C ASP A 277 4.82 19.86 -16.31
N ASN A 278 3.75 19.84 -17.09
CA ASN A 278 3.78 20.16 -18.52
C ASN A 278 3.87 21.67 -18.84
N SER A 279 3.79 22.56 -17.83
CA SER A 279 3.72 24.01 -18.05
C SER A 279 4.95 24.55 -18.80
N PHE A 280 6.13 23.95 -18.59
CA PHE A 280 7.37 24.39 -19.24
C PHE A 280 7.41 24.02 -20.73
N ASP A 281 6.93 22.84 -21.12
CA ASP A 281 6.86 22.45 -22.52
C ASP A 281 5.87 23.32 -23.31
N GLN A 282 4.76 23.70 -22.68
CA GLN A 282 3.80 24.67 -23.23
C GLN A 282 4.46 26.04 -23.43
N PHE A 283 5.29 26.50 -22.49
CA PHE A 283 6.07 27.73 -22.61
C PHE A 283 7.01 27.68 -23.83
N LEU A 284 7.82 26.63 -23.95
CA LEU A 284 8.76 26.48 -25.07
C LEU A 284 8.04 26.34 -26.42
N ARG A 285 6.89 25.65 -26.44
CA ARG A 285 6.02 25.56 -27.62
C ARG A 285 5.51 26.94 -28.01
N ARG A 286 5.06 27.72 -27.03
CA ARG A 286 4.57 29.07 -27.26
C ARG A 286 5.65 29.98 -27.85
N VAL A 287 6.87 29.95 -27.30
CA VAL A 287 8.04 30.65 -27.84
C VAL A 287 8.26 30.28 -29.30
N SER A 288 8.22 28.98 -29.60
CA SER A 288 8.45 28.45 -30.95
C SER A 288 7.39 28.90 -31.94
N LEU A 289 6.10 28.85 -31.56
CA LEU A 289 4.97 29.32 -32.37
C LEU A 289 4.99 30.84 -32.60
N THR A 290 5.45 31.62 -31.61
CA THR A 290 5.65 33.07 -31.78
C THR A 290 6.71 33.36 -32.84
N ILE A 291 7.83 32.61 -32.84
CA ILE A 291 8.90 32.75 -33.84
C ILE A 291 8.41 32.32 -35.23
N GLU A 292 7.74 31.17 -35.33
CA GLU A 292 7.14 30.66 -36.56
C GLU A 292 6.15 31.67 -37.16
N SER A 293 5.22 32.18 -36.35
CA SER A 293 4.23 33.18 -36.77
C SER A 293 4.89 34.45 -37.32
N TYR A 294 5.98 34.90 -36.70
CA TYR A 294 6.74 36.08 -37.15
C TYR A 294 7.39 35.83 -38.51
N ILE A 295 8.03 34.67 -38.67
CA ILE A 295 8.69 34.26 -39.91
C ILE A 295 7.67 34.11 -41.05
N ASN A 296 6.47 33.64 -40.74
CA ASN A 296 5.35 33.50 -41.66
C ASN A 296 4.58 34.82 -41.93
N GLY A 297 5.07 35.94 -41.38
CA GLY A 297 4.64 37.29 -41.75
C GLY A 297 3.64 37.96 -40.80
N THR A 298 3.33 37.35 -39.65
CA THR A 298 2.52 38.02 -38.62
C THR A 298 3.37 39.03 -37.84
N PRO A 299 2.99 40.31 -37.77
CA PRO A 299 3.75 41.30 -37.01
C PRO A 299 3.77 40.98 -35.51
N LEU A 300 4.94 41.11 -34.86
CA LEU A 300 5.08 40.93 -33.40
C LEU A 300 4.07 41.77 -32.60
N SER A 301 3.75 42.98 -33.09
CA SER A 301 2.79 43.90 -32.47
C SER A 301 1.37 43.33 -32.32
N GLN A 302 1.00 42.34 -33.14
CA GLN A 302 -0.34 41.73 -33.17
C GLN A 302 -0.36 40.36 -32.48
N MET A 303 0.78 39.90 -31.94
CA MET A 303 0.85 38.58 -31.34
C MET A 303 0.17 38.55 -29.98
N PRO A 304 -0.50 37.43 -29.63
CA PRO A 304 -1.10 37.31 -28.31
C PRO A 304 -0.01 37.27 -27.24
N VAL A 305 -0.13 38.14 -26.24
CA VAL A 305 0.86 38.26 -25.17
C VAL A 305 0.62 37.30 -24.02
N TYR A 306 -0.60 36.75 -23.88
CA TYR A 306 -0.89 35.77 -22.83
C TYR A 306 -0.44 34.37 -23.22
N ILE A 307 0.13 33.68 -22.25
CA ILE A 307 0.16 32.23 -22.25
C ILE A 307 -1.01 31.78 -21.37
N GLU A 308 -2.02 31.15 -21.97
CA GLU A 308 -3.12 30.56 -21.21
C GLU A 308 -2.60 29.30 -20.52
N TYR A 309 -2.23 29.42 -19.24
CA TYR A 309 -2.04 28.26 -18.38
C TYR A 309 -3.31 28.00 -17.59
N SER A 310 -3.64 26.73 -17.39
CA SER A 310 -4.57 26.32 -16.35
C SER A 310 -3.77 26.05 -15.07
N PRO A 311 -3.60 27.02 -14.14
CA PRO A 311 -2.83 26.80 -12.93
C PRO A 311 -3.42 25.63 -12.17
N ARG A 312 -2.56 24.67 -11.81
CA ARG A 312 -2.94 23.49 -11.07
C ARG A 312 -1.96 23.30 -9.94
N LEU A 313 -2.50 23.12 -8.74
CA LEU A 313 -1.70 22.87 -7.57
C LEU A 313 -1.00 21.51 -7.72
N THR A 314 0.29 21.43 -7.44
CA THR A 314 1.04 20.19 -7.28
C THR A 314 1.57 20.15 -5.86
N ILE A 315 1.36 19.03 -5.15
CA ILE A 315 1.76 18.86 -3.75
C ILE A 315 2.64 17.61 -3.61
N ASN A 316 3.76 17.73 -2.89
CA ASN A 316 4.52 16.59 -2.43
C ASN A 316 3.83 15.94 -1.23
N TYR A 317 3.34 14.70 -1.41
CA TYR A 317 2.58 13.99 -0.38
C TYR A 317 3.45 13.69 0.87
N ASN A 318 4.68 13.22 0.66
CA ASN A 318 5.60 12.91 1.76
C ASN A 318 5.89 14.14 2.61
N THR A 319 6.17 15.27 1.95
CA THR A 319 6.48 16.55 2.60
C THR A 319 5.27 17.07 3.36
N ALA A 320 4.10 17.15 2.72
CA ALA A 320 2.87 17.61 3.36
C ALA A 320 2.53 16.77 4.60
N ASN A 321 2.68 15.44 4.52
CA ASN A 321 2.48 14.57 5.66
C ASN A 321 3.53 14.83 6.76
N ALA A 322 4.83 14.89 6.43
CA ALA A 322 5.92 15.09 7.38
C ALA A 322 5.77 16.37 8.22
N ILE A 323 5.27 17.45 7.60
CA ILE A 323 5.05 18.73 8.29
C ILE A 323 3.64 18.87 8.90
N GLY A 324 2.76 17.88 8.70
CA GLY A 324 1.41 17.83 9.28
C GLY A 324 0.34 18.64 8.55
N VAL A 325 0.52 18.92 7.26
CA VAL A 325 -0.49 19.59 6.42
C VAL A 325 -1.48 18.55 5.87
N PRO A 326 -2.78 18.63 6.23
CA PRO A 326 -3.75 17.63 5.82
C PRO A 326 -4.15 17.80 4.36
N ILE A 327 -4.06 16.71 3.59
CA ILE A 327 -4.57 16.67 2.20
C ILE A 327 -6.09 16.48 2.23
N LYS A 328 -6.83 17.56 1.96
CA LYS A 328 -8.30 17.51 1.92
C LYS A 328 -8.78 16.76 0.68
N TYR A 329 -9.78 15.89 0.83
CA TYR A 329 -10.37 15.16 -0.29
C TYR A 329 -10.90 16.07 -1.41
N SER A 330 -11.37 17.27 -1.05
CA SER A 330 -11.84 18.27 -2.01
C SER A 330 -10.75 18.78 -2.97
N LEU A 331 -9.48 18.68 -2.58
CA LEU A 331 -8.34 19.16 -3.38
C LEU A 331 -7.88 18.12 -4.40
N LEU A 332 -8.20 16.84 -4.23
CA LEU A 332 -7.67 15.73 -5.02
C LEU A 332 -8.02 15.84 -6.53
N ASN A 333 -9.18 16.42 -6.84
CA ASN A 333 -9.65 16.59 -8.22
C ASN A 333 -8.88 17.70 -8.98
N SER A 334 -8.34 18.68 -8.25
CA SER A 334 -7.69 19.87 -8.83
C SER A 334 -6.21 19.98 -8.49
N THR A 335 -5.63 18.92 -7.90
CA THR A 335 -4.27 18.92 -7.38
C THR A 335 -3.53 17.70 -7.87
N ASP A 336 -2.34 17.88 -8.43
CA ASP A 336 -1.41 16.80 -8.77
C ASP A 336 -0.56 16.46 -7.56
N PHE A 337 -0.18 15.19 -7.42
CA PHE A 337 0.60 14.73 -6.29
C PHE A 337 1.91 14.13 -6.77
N VAL A 338 2.99 14.47 -6.07
CA VAL A 338 4.30 13.84 -6.26
C VAL A 338 4.77 13.20 -4.96
N GLY A 339 5.74 12.30 -5.08
CA GLY A 339 6.24 11.50 -3.96
C GLY A 339 5.51 10.17 -3.78
N GLU A 340 6.08 9.31 -2.94
CA GLU A 340 5.55 7.99 -2.64
C GLU A 340 4.49 8.06 -1.53
N MET A 341 3.48 7.18 -1.57
CA MET A 341 2.52 6.99 -0.47
C MET A 341 3.16 6.20 0.69
N LYS A 342 4.29 6.71 1.20
CA LYS A 342 4.96 6.22 2.39
C LYS A 342 4.55 7.11 3.56
N ASP A 343 4.02 6.52 4.62
CA ASP A 343 3.69 7.30 5.81
C ASP A 343 4.98 7.64 6.55
N VAL A 344 5.54 8.82 6.26
CA VAL A 344 6.76 9.35 6.90
C VAL A 344 6.57 9.53 8.42
N ASN A 345 5.31 9.58 8.89
CA ASN A 345 4.96 9.64 10.31
C ASN A 345 4.58 8.27 10.90
N ALA A 346 4.79 7.16 10.17
CA ALA A 346 4.55 5.83 10.70
C ALA A 346 5.36 5.63 11.98
N GLN A 347 4.67 5.26 13.06
CA GLN A 347 5.34 5.01 14.33
C GLN A 347 6.16 3.72 14.26
N LYS A 348 5.74 2.79 13.40
CA LYS A 348 6.39 1.51 13.14
C LYS A 348 6.18 1.10 11.69
N THR A 349 7.24 0.55 11.09
CA THR A 349 7.18 -0.13 9.80
C THR A 349 7.43 -1.61 10.03
N TYR A 350 6.62 -2.46 9.41
CA TYR A 350 6.72 -3.90 9.56
C TYR A 350 7.17 -4.55 8.25
N ASN A 351 8.03 -5.54 8.39
CA ASN A 351 8.25 -6.56 7.37
C ASN A 351 7.59 -7.89 7.80
N LEU A 352 7.50 -8.84 6.88
CA LEU A 352 6.81 -10.11 7.15
C LEU A 352 7.34 -10.85 8.39
N LEU A 353 8.66 -10.95 8.55
CA LEU A 353 9.26 -11.64 9.71
C LEU A 353 8.84 -10.98 11.02
N SER A 354 8.92 -9.65 11.09
CA SER A 354 8.51 -8.90 12.28
C SER A 354 7.02 -9.08 12.59
N VAL A 355 6.17 -9.22 11.57
CA VAL A 355 4.74 -9.56 11.76
C VAL A 355 4.60 -10.95 12.38
N MET A 356 5.26 -11.95 11.81
CA MET A 356 5.20 -13.34 12.29
C MET A 356 5.65 -13.46 13.75
N GLU A 357 6.81 -12.88 14.09
CA GLU A 357 7.33 -12.91 15.47
C GLU A 357 6.42 -12.18 16.46
N GLN A 358 5.88 -11.02 16.06
CA GLN A 358 5.03 -10.24 16.93
C GLN A 358 3.69 -10.95 17.22
N VAL A 359 3.08 -11.61 16.23
CA VAL A 359 1.84 -12.36 16.48
C VAL A 359 2.06 -13.57 17.38
N LEU A 360 3.18 -14.26 17.25
CA LEU A 360 3.55 -15.37 18.15
C LEU A 360 3.67 -14.91 19.61
N GLY A 361 4.22 -13.72 19.85
CA GLY A 361 4.42 -13.18 21.20
C GLY A 361 3.20 -12.47 21.80
N LYS A 362 2.39 -11.79 20.99
CA LYS A 362 1.41 -10.80 21.49
C LYS A 362 -0.04 -11.02 21.08
N ASN A 363 -0.33 -11.93 20.15
CA ASN A 363 -1.69 -12.12 19.66
C ASN A 363 -2.63 -12.65 20.77
N LEU A 364 -3.75 -11.95 21.00
CA LEU A 364 -4.68 -12.26 22.10
C LEU A 364 -5.38 -13.62 21.93
N THR A 365 -5.68 -14.03 20.70
CA THR A 365 -6.29 -15.34 20.42
C THR A 365 -5.33 -16.46 20.76
N LEU A 366 -4.04 -16.31 20.40
CA LEU A 366 -3.02 -17.30 20.72
C LEU A 366 -2.75 -17.37 22.23
N GLN A 367 -2.72 -16.22 22.93
CA GLN A 367 -2.62 -16.19 24.39
C GLN A 367 -3.80 -16.89 25.07
N SER A 368 -5.02 -16.71 24.55
CA SER A 368 -6.21 -17.43 25.02
C SER A 368 -6.09 -18.94 24.78
N SER A 369 -5.66 -19.36 23.58
CA SER A 369 -5.43 -20.78 23.27
C SER A 369 -4.39 -21.41 24.20
N LYS A 370 -3.32 -20.69 24.54
CA LYS A 370 -2.33 -21.14 25.54
C LYS A 370 -2.97 -21.45 26.90
N LYS A 371 -3.98 -20.68 27.33
CA LYS A 371 -4.71 -20.93 28.58
C LYS A 371 -5.51 -22.23 28.57
N ASN A 372 -5.88 -22.78 27.42
CA ASN A 372 -6.50 -24.09 27.35
C ASN A 372 -5.53 -25.22 27.76
N ILE A 373 -4.22 -25.03 27.56
CA ILE A 373 -3.18 -25.95 28.08
C ILE A 373 -3.12 -25.86 29.60
N ASP A 374 -3.14 -24.64 30.16
CA ASP A 374 -3.17 -24.43 31.61
C ASP A 374 -4.41 -25.09 32.24
N ILE A 375 -5.58 -24.96 31.61
CA ILE A 375 -6.83 -25.62 32.02
C ILE A 375 -6.67 -27.15 31.97
N SER A 376 -6.13 -27.68 30.87
CA SER A 376 -5.86 -29.12 30.74
C SER A 376 -4.89 -29.63 31.81
N GLN A 377 -3.90 -28.82 32.20
CA GLN A 377 -3.00 -29.13 33.30
C GLN A 377 -3.72 -29.18 34.65
N GLN A 378 -4.73 -28.31 34.88
CA GLN A 378 -5.58 -28.41 36.07
C GLN A 378 -6.45 -29.67 36.03
N ASN A 379 -6.96 -30.07 34.88
CA ASN A 379 -7.72 -31.32 34.74
C ASN A 379 -6.87 -32.55 35.12
N VAL A 380 -5.58 -32.57 34.75
CA VAL A 380 -4.63 -33.61 35.20
C VAL A 380 -4.46 -33.58 36.73
N LYS A 381 -4.34 -32.39 37.34
CA LYS A 381 -4.24 -32.25 38.80
C LYS A 381 -5.50 -32.72 39.51
N THR A 382 -6.68 -32.38 39.00
CA THR A 382 -7.98 -32.87 39.49
C THR A 382 -8.10 -34.37 39.34
N ALA A 383 -7.60 -34.97 38.25
CA ALA A 383 -7.58 -36.43 38.12
C ALA A 383 -6.67 -37.09 39.17
N LYS A 384 -5.52 -36.47 39.48
CA LYS A 384 -4.58 -36.94 40.52
C LYS A 384 -5.12 -36.73 41.94
N SER A 385 -5.92 -35.69 42.18
CA SER A 385 -6.49 -35.41 43.51
C SER A 385 -7.49 -36.47 43.98
N ASN A 386 -8.01 -37.31 43.08
CA ASN A 386 -8.83 -38.47 43.44
C ASN A 386 -8.13 -39.48 44.37
N TYR A 387 -6.80 -39.41 44.50
CA TYR A 387 -6.00 -40.20 45.45
C TYR A 387 -5.73 -39.48 46.77
N LEU A 388 -6.06 -38.19 46.88
CA LEU A 388 -5.95 -37.44 48.11
C LEU A 388 -7.11 -37.81 49.07
N PRO A 389 -6.89 -37.70 50.39
CA PRO A 389 -7.97 -37.87 51.35
C PRO A 389 -9.03 -36.78 51.20
N SER A 390 -10.29 -37.18 51.15
CA SER A 390 -11.45 -36.32 51.35
C SER A 390 -11.87 -36.36 52.81
N LEU A 391 -11.92 -35.19 53.46
CA LEU A 391 -12.40 -35.04 54.82
C LEU A 391 -13.71 -34.24 54.81
N THR A 392 -14.79 -34.82 55.31
CA THR A 392 -16.12 -34.19 55.33
C THR A 392 -16.66 -34.17 56.75
N ALA A 393 -17.05 -33.00 57.23
CA ALA A 393 -17.76 -32.84 58.49
C ALA A 393 -19.24 -32.62 58.20
N THR A 394 -20.10 -33.44 58.80
CA THR A 394 -21.55 -33.35 58.66
C THR A 394 -22.15 -33.11 60.04
N GLY A 395 -23.10 -32.16 60.13
CA GLY A 395 -23.97 -31.98 61.28
C GLY A 395 -25.39 -32.40 60.92
N THR A 396 -26.07 -33.09 61.83
CA THR A 396 -27.44 -33.54 61.61
C THR A 396 -28.28 -33.24 62.83
N GLY A 397 -29.42 -32.57 62.61
CA GLY A 397 -30.50 -32.44 63.59
C GLY A 397 -31.62 -33.38 63.18
N THR A 398 -32.10 -34.18 64.12
CA THR A 398 -33.19 -35.13 63.86
C THR A 398 -34.31 -34.89 64.86
N TYR A 399 -35.52 -34.77 64.32
CA TYR A 399 -36.77 -34.84 65.08
C TYR A 399 -37.45 -36.17 64.79
N VAL A 400 -37.79 -36.90 65.84
CA VAL A 400 -38.51 -38.17 65.76
C VAL A 400 -39.86 -37.98 66.44
N ASP A 401 -40.93 -38.53 65.85
CA ASP A 401 -42.26 -38.50 66.46
C ASP A 401 -42.19 -38.97 67.93
N PRO A 402 -42.77 -38.25 68.90
CA PRO A 402 -42.59 -38.54 70.32
C PRO A 402 -43.06 -39.94 70.73
N LYS A 403 -44.11 -40.48 70.08
CA LYS A 403 -44.63 -41.83 70.39
C LYS A 403 -43.64 -42.89 69.92
N LEU A 404 -42.99 -42.66 68.77
CA LEU A 404 -41.94 -43.53 68.25
C LEU A 404 -40.66 -43.41 69.10
N ALA A 405 -40.32 -42.20 69.56
CA ALA A 405 -39.19 -41.96 70.42
C ALA A 405 -39.35 -42.65 71.79
N GLU A 406 -40.55 -42.61 72.37
CA GLU A 406 -40.86 -43.22 73.68
C GLU A 406 -40.68 -44.74 73.68
N VAL A 407 -41.05 -45.43 72.60
CA VAL A 407 -40.86 -46.88 72.46
C VAL A 407 -39.44 -47.28 72.02
N SER A 408 -38.57 -46.30 71.72
CA SER A 408 -37.19 -46.55 71.26
C SER A 408 -36.22 -46.93 72.40
N ASN A 409 -36.66 -46.90 73.66
CA ASN A 409 -35.86 -47.25 74.84
C ASN A 409 -34.49 -46.55 74.87
N GLY A 410 -34.44 -45.25 74.58
CA GLY A 410 -33.20 -44.48 74.62
C GLY A 410 -32.30 -44.66 73.39
N GLN A 411 -32.76 -45.30 72.32
CA GLN A 411 -31.99 -45.40 71.07
C GLN A 411 -32.26 -44.22 70.13
N ASN A 412 -33.50 -43.75 70.06
CA ASN A 412 -33.91 -42.67 69.15
C ASN A 412 -34.64 -41.57 69.95
N PRO A 413 -33.92 -40.54 70.42
CA PRO A 413 -34.54 -39.43 71.14
C PRO A 413 -35.43 -38.58 70.21
N GLU A 414 -36.48 -37.99 70.77
CA GLU A 414 -37.40 -37.09 70.07
C GLU A 414 -36.65 -35.92 69.40
N PHE A 415 -35.66 -35.36 70.09
CA PHE A 415 -34.72 -34.42 69.51
C PHE A 415 -33.29 -34.91 69.70
N SER A 416 -32.51 -34.98 68.61
CA SER A 416 -31.06 -35.15 68.68
C SER A 416 -30.32 -34.23 67.74
N THR A 417 -29.14 -33.82 68.19
CA THR A 417 -28.12 -33.25 67.32
C THR A 417 -26.87 -34.10 67.38
N SER A 418 -26.35 -34.46 66.21
CA SER A 418 -25.13 -35.22 66.05
C SER A 418 -24.26 -34.59 64.98
N GLY A 419 -23.01 -34.99 64.95
CA GLY A 419 -22.14 -34.74 63.82
C GLY A 419 -21.17 -35.88 63.63
N ASN A 420 -20.67 -35.99 62.41
CA ASN A 420 -19.63 -36.94 62.07
C ASN A 420 -18.57 -36.28 61.18
N VAL A 421 -17.33 -36.72 61.36
CA VAL A 421 -16.22 -36.42 60.47
C VAL A 421 -15.86 -37.71 59.74
N THR A 422 -15.97 -37.70 58.42
CA THR A 422 -15.65 -38.83 57.55
C THR A 422 -14.40 -38.54 56.74
N LEU A 423 -13.42 -39.43 56.86
CA LEU A 423 -12.22 -39.49 56.03
C LEU A 423 -12.41 -40.60 54.99
N GLN A 424 -12.26 -40.25 53.71
CA GLN A 424 -12.26 -41.21 52.60
C GLN A 424 -11.02 -40.98 51.75
N GLN A 425 -10.17 -41.99 51.60
CA GLN A 425 -9.00 -41.91 50.74
C GLN A 425 -8.95 -43.11 49.79
N THR A 426 -8.87 -42.86 48.49
CA THR A 426 -8.62 -43.91 47.51
C THR A 426 -7.19 -44.39 47.63
N VAL A 427 -6.97 -45.69 47.80
CA VAL A 427 -5.63 -46.31 47.81
C VAL A 427 -5.29 -46.85 46.43
N PHE A 428 -6.25 -47.51 45.79
CA PHE A 428 -6.11 -48.03 44.45
C PHE A 428 -7.44 -47.98 43.72
N SER A 429 -7.47 -47.43 42.51
CA SER A 429 -8.66 -47.45 41.67
C SER A 429 -8.27 -47.58 40.19
N PRO A 430 -8.78 -48.60 39.47
CA PRO A 430 -8.55 -48.71 38.02
C PRO A 430 -9.11 -47.51 37.25
N SER A 431 -10.24 -46.94 37.69
CA SER A 431 -10.86 -45.77 37.05
C SER A 431 -10.08 -44.48 37.31
N ALA A 432 -9.59 -44.26 38.53
CA ALA A 432 -8.75 -43.11 38.84
C ALA A 432 -7.42 -43.17 38.06
N ASN A 433 -6.76 -44.34 38.02
CA ASN A 433 -5.54 -44.56 37.24
C ASN A 433 -5.76 -44.34 35.73
N ALA A 434 -6.88 -44.83 35.19
CA ALA A 434 -7.20 -44.61 33.79
C ALA A 434 -7.46 -43.13 33.51
N ASN A 435 -8.22 -42.44 34.37
CA ASN A 435 -8.52 -41.03 34.19
C ASN A 435 -7.27 -40.15 34.19
N ILE A 436 -6.28 -40.41 35.05
CA ILE A 436 -5.00 -39.68 35.04
C ILE A 436 -4.33 -39.80 33.66
N THR A 437 -4.18 -41.03 33.15
CA THR A 437 -3.57 -41.25 31.83
C THR A 437 -4.40 -40.63 30.69
N ILE A 438 -5.73 -40.66 30.78
CA ILE A 438 -6.64 -40.04 29.81
C ILE A 438 -6.40 -38.53 29.80
N GLN A 439 -6.45 -37.87 30.96
CA GLN A 439 -6.23 -36.42 31.05
C GLN A 439 -4.81 -36.02 30.62
N GLU A 440 -3.80 -36.84 30.86
CA GLU A 440 -2.42 -36.59 30.37
C GLU A 440 -2.32 -36.65 28.84
N ASN A 441 -3.01 -37.59 28.18
CA ASN A 441 -3.06 -37.63 26.72
C ASN A 441 -3.93 -36.49 26.15
N LEU A 442 -5.07 -36.16 26.78
CA LEU A 442 -5.89 -35.02 26.36
C LEU A 442 -5.14 -33.69 26.50
N LYS A 443 -4.30 -33.54 27.53
CA LYS A 443 -3.40 -32.38 27.65
C LYS A 443 -2.43 -32.31 26.46
N LYS A 444 -1.79 -33.42 26.08
CA LYS A 444 -0.91 -33.46 24.90
C LYS A 444 -1.66 -33.17 23.60
N ALA A 445 -2.89 -33.65 23.47
CA ALA A 445 -3.75 -33.31 22.34
C ALA A 445 -4.04 -31.80 22.29
N GLN A 446 -4.25 -31.16 23.45
CA GLN A 446 -4.44 -29.72 23.58
C GLN A 446 -3.17 -28.92 23.29
N GLU A 447 -1.98 -29.44 23.63
CA GLU A 447 -0.69 -28.86 23.23
C GLU A 447 -0.55 -28.85 21.71
N GLU A 448 -0.90 -29.94 21.02
CA GLU A 448 -0.93 -29.96 19.55
C GLU A 448 -2.03 -29.08 18.97
N SER A 449 -3.19 -28.95 19.62
CA SER A 449 -4.23 -27.99 19.19
C SER A 449 -3.74 -26.54 19.26
N TYR A 450 -2.94 -26.18 20.26
CA TYR A 450 -2.28 -24.88 20.31
C TYR A 450 -1.28 -24.71 19.15
N ASN A 451 -0.52 -25.74 18.79
CA ASN A 451 0.38 -25.69 17.63
C ASN A 451 -0.38 -25.48 16.30
N ILE A 452 -1.60 -26.04 16.16
CA ILE A 452 -2.48 -25.75 15.01
C ILE A 452 -2.86 -24.26 14.98
N ASP A 453 -3.30 -23.72 16.12
CA ASP A 453 -3.68 -22.31 16.25
C ASP A 453 -2.48 -21.39 15.96
N GLU A 454 -1.28 -21.76 16.41
CA GLU A 454 -0.04 -21.04 16.16
C GLU A 454 0.25 -20.92 14.66
N LEU A 455 0.29 -22.05 13.95
CA LEU A 455 0.51 -22.07 12.50
C LEU A 455 -0.56 -21.27 11.74
N ASN A 456 -1.83 -21.40 12.14
CA ASN A 456 -2.94 -20.67 11.52
C ASN A 456 -2.85 -19.16 11.79
N THR A 457 -2.46 -18.74 13.00
CA THR A 457 -2.30 -17.32 13.32
C THR A 457 -1.13 -16.71 12.55
N VAL A 458 0.00 -17.39 12.43
CA VAL A 458 1.13 -16.95 11.60
C VAL A 458 0.70 -16.79 10.14
N PHE A 459 0.02 -17.79 9.58
CA PHE A 459 -0.51 -17.72 8.21
C PHE A 459 -1.50 -16.55 8.02
N ASN A 460 -2.48 -16.40 8.91
CA ASN A 460 -3.50 -15.37 8.81
C ASN A 460 -2.89 -13.96 8.91
N ALA A 461 -1.92 -13.76 9.80
CA ALA A 461 -1.18 -12.50 9.92
C ALA A 461 -0.33 -12.20 8.68
N SER A 462 0.34 -13.22 8.14
CA SER A 462 1.12 -13.12 6.89
C SER A 462 0.22 -12.76 5.70
N ASN A 463 -0.96 -13.39 5.61
CA ASN A 463 -1.96 -13.06 4.61
C ASN A 463 -2.48 -11.62 4.78
N ALA A 464 -2.73 -11.16 6.01
CA ALA A 464 -3.13 -9.78 6.27
C ALA A 464 -2.03 -8.77 5.85
N TYR A 465 -0.76 -9.10 6.09
CA TYR A 465 0.39 -8.31 5.65
C TYR A 465 0.42 -8.15 4.12
N PHE A 466 0.37 -9.25 3.37
CA PHE A 466 0.40 -9.18 1.91
C PHE A 466 -0.84 -8.53 1.31
N ASN A 467 -2.03 -8.75 1.89
CA ASN A 467 -3.22 -8.02 1.47
C ASN A 467 -3.08 -6.51 1.71
N THR A 468 -2.43 -6.08 2.79
CA THR A 468 -2.15 -4.66 3.04
C THR A 468 -1.18 -4.10 1.99
N LEU A 469 -0.15 -4.86 1.60
CA LEU A 469 0.74 -4.49 0.50
C LEU A 469 0.02 -4.38 -0.84
N ILE A 470 -0.87 -5.33 -1.18
CA ILE A 470 -1.72 -5.26 -2.36
C ILE A 470 -2.53 -3.95 -2.35
N LEU A 471 -3.16 -3.62 -1.23
CA LEU A 471 -3.96 -2.40 -1.10
C LEU A 471 -3.09 -1.13 -1.25
N LYS A 472 -1.87 -1.15 -0.70
CA LYS A 472 -0.90 -0.05 -0.83
C LYS A 472 -0.51 0.17 -2.28
N THR A 473 -0.10 -0.89 -2.99
CA THR A 473 0.27 -0.82 -4.41
C THR A 473 -0.93 -0.45 -5.29
N ASN A 474 -2.13 -0.97 -5.01
CA ASN A 474 -3.34 -0.60 -5.75
C ASN A 474 -3.69 0.88 -5.56
N ALA A 475 -3.53 1.44 -4.36
CA ALA A 475 -3.73 2.87 -4.12
C ALA A 475 -2.74 3.71 -4.95
N GLN A 476 -1.47 3.32 -4.99
CA GLN A 476 -0.44 3.99 -5.80
C GLN A 476 -0.78 3.96 -7.30
N ILE A 477 -1.16 2.80 -7.85
CA ILE A 477 -1.57 2.66 -9.26
C ILE A 477 -2.80 3.53 -9.57
N ARG A 478 -3.77 3.61 -8.66
CA ARG A 478 -4.96 4.46 -8.83
C ARG A 478 -4.63 5.94 -8.84
N ILE A 479 -3.67 6.38 -8.03
CA ILE A 479 -3.14 7.76 -8.05
C ILE A 479 -2.49 8.05 -9.40
N GLN A 480 -1.59 7.17 -9.87
CA GLN A 480 -0.92 7.34 -11.17
C GLN A 480 -1.91 7.41 -12.34
N ASN A 481 -2.93 6.55 -12.35
CA ASN A 481 -3.97 6.58 -13.38
C ASN A 481 -4.85 7.84 -13.30
N LEU A 482 -5.10 8.36 -12.09
CA LEU A 482 -5.80 9.63 -11.94
C LEU A 482 -4.99 10.77 -12.57
N ASP A 483 -3.67 10.82 -12.33
CA ASP A 483 -2.81 11.84 -12.91
C ASP A 483 -2.72 11.73 -14.43
N LEU A 484 -2.64 10.51 -14.97
CA LEU A 484 -2.76 10.25 -16.40
C LEU A 484 -4.10 10.75 -16.98
N THR A 485 -5.21 10.53 -16.27
CA THR A 485 -6.54 11.04 -16.67
C THR A 485 -6.54 12.56 -16.77
N LYS A 486 -5.90 13.24 -15.82
CA LYS A 486 -5.80 14.69 -15.84
C LYS A 486 -4.93 15.21 -16.98
N LYS A 487 -3.84 14.52 -17.32
CA LYS A 487 -3.00 14.82 -18.50
C LYS A 487 -3.80 14.65 -19.79
N ASN A 488 -4.56 13.57 -19.92
CA ASN A 488 -5.43 13.34 -21.09
C ASN A 488 -6.56 14.38 -21.20
N LEU A 489 -7.14 14.82 -20.08
CA LEU A 489 -8.11 15.92 -20.05
C LEU A 489 -7.51 17.25 -20.55
N GLU A 490 -6.24 17.51 -20.24
CA GLU A 490 -5.53 18.71 -20.70
C GLU A 490 -5.36 18.69 -22.21
N ILE A 491 -4.87 17.58 -22.78
CA ILE A 491 -4.77 17.39 -24.24
C ILE A 491 -6.14 17.58 -24.90
N ALA A 492 -7.22 17.03 -24.30
CA ALA A 492 -8.56 17.18 -24.84
C ALA A 492 -9.05 18.63 -24.88
N LYS A 493 -8.66 19.47 -23.89
CA LYS A 493 -8.97 20.90 -23.88
C LYS A 493 -8.18 21.65 -24.95
N GLU A 494 -6.88 21.37 -25.06
CA GLU A 494 -6.01 21.97 -26.06
C GLU A 494 -6.53 21.68 -27.48
N ASN A 495 -6.90 20.43 -27.75
CA ASN A 495 -7.50 20.03 -29.02
C ASN A 495 -8.84 20.74 -29.28
N PHE A 496 -9.65 20.99 -28.25
CA PHE A 496 -10.92 21.72 -28.39
C PHE A 496 -10.68 23.20 -28.70
N GLU A 497 -9.73 23.84 -28.00
CA GLU A 497 -9.33 25.24 -28.21
C GLU A 497 -8.71 25.46 -29.60
N ALA A 498 -7.94 24.48 -30.07
CA ALA A 498 -7.41 24.45 -31.44
C ALA A 498 -8.48 24.11 -32.51
N GLY A 499 -9.72 23.78 -32.11
CA GLY A 499 -10.80 23.40 -33.01
C GLY A 499 -10.67 22.01 -33.63
N GLN A 500 -9.76 21.18 -33.11
CA GLN A 500 -9.48 19.81 -33.57
C GLN A 500 -10.41 18.76 -32.94
N SER A 501 -10.98 19.04 -31.76
CA SER A 501 -11.93 18.17 -31.08
C SER A 501 -13.22 18.90 -30.67
N GLY A 502 -14.26 18.13 -30.35
CA GLY A 502 -15.54 18.65 -29.87
C GLY A 502 -15.61 18.77 -28.34
N LYS A 503 -16.44 19.68 -27.81
CA LYS A 503 -16.69 19.83 -26.36
C LYS A 503 -17.12 18.52 -25.67
N SER A 504 -17.73 17.59 -26.40
CA SER A 504 -18.08 16.25 -25.90
C SER A 504 -16.88 15.48 -25.37
N ASP A 505 -15.71 15.65 -25.98
CA ASP A 505 -14.47 15.00 -25.61
C ASP A 505 -14.00 15.48 -24.21
N VAL A 506 -13.89 16.80 -24.04
CA VAL A 506 -13.59 17.44 -22.75
C VAL A 506 -14.59 17.01 -21.66
N LEU A 507 -15.89 16.94 -21.99
CA LEU A 507 -16.91 16.49 -21.04
C LEU A 507 -16.74 15.01 -20.67
N ARG A 508 -16.30 14.16 -21.60
CA ARG A 508 -16.02 12.74 -21.33
C ARG A 508 -14.84 12.60 -20.39
N PHE A 509 -13.72 13.26 -20.64
CA PHE A 509 -12.56 13.21 -19.74
C PHE A 509 -12.86 13.83 -18.37
N ARG A 510 -13.75 14.83 -18.27
CA ARG A 510 -14.23 15.32 -16.97
C ARG A 510 -15.03 14.26 -16.21
N SER A 511 -15.83 13.46 -16.90
CA SER A 511 -16.53 12.32 -16.29
C SER A 511 -15.54 11.24 -15.84
N GLU A 512 -14.54 10.95 -16.66
CA GLU A 512 -13.48 9.97 -16.35
C GLU A 512 -12.67 10.40 -15.13
N LEU A 513 -12.31 11.68 -15.05
CA LEU A 513 -11.62 12.27 -13.90
C LEU A 513 -12.40 12.08 -12.59
N ALA A 514 -13.72 12.31 -12.61
CA ALA A 514 -14.57 12.10 -11.44
C ALA A 514 -14.63 10.63 -11.01
N GLN A 515 -14.69 9.70 -11.97
CA GLN A 515 -14.70 8.25 -11.71
C GLN A 515 -13.36 7.78 -11.14
N ASN A 516 -12.25 8.18 -11.74
CA ASN A 516 -10.91 7.81 -11.27
C ASN A 516 -10.59 8.44 -9.91
N THR A 517 -11.10 9.65 -9.63
CA THR A 517 -11.01 10.26 -8.29
C THR A 517 -11.76 9.42 -7.25
N GLN A 518 -12.98 8.99 -7.56
CA GLN A 518 -13.75 8.12 -6.67
C GLN A 518 -13.03 6.79 -6.39
N ALA A 519 -12.50 6.15 -7.44
CA ALA A 519 -11.77 4.89 -7.33
C ALA A 519 -10.50 5.03 -6.48
N MET A 520 -9.77 6.14 -6.61
CA MET A 520 -8.61 6.44 -5.78
C MET A 520 -8.99 6.63 -4.30
N VAL A 521 -10.04 7.40 -4.00
CA VAL A 521 -10.52 7.58 -2.61
C VAL A 521 -10.92 6.25 -1.99
N GLN A 522 -11.57 5.38 -2.76
CA GLN A 522 -11.90 4.02 -2.31
C GLN A 522 -10.63 3.20 -2.00
N ALA A 523 -9.63 3.23 -2.87
CA ALA A 523 -8.37 2.51 -2.66
C ALA A 523 -7.62 2.99 -1.41
N ILE A 524 -7.57 4.30 -1.15
CA ILE A 524 -6.97 4.86 0.07
C ILE A 524 -7.73 4.41 1.32
N ASN A 525 -9.06 4.45 1.30
CA ASN A 525 -9.87 3.96 2.43
C ASN A 525 -9.68 2.46 2.67
N GLN A 526 -9.52 1.66 1.61
CA GLN A 526 -9.23 0.23 1.75
C GLN A 526 -7.85 0.00 2.35
N LEU A 527 -6.82 0.76 1.93
CA LEU A 527 -5.49 0.70 2.54
C LEU A 527 -5.54 1.00 4.05
N GLU A 528 -6.26 2.04 4.46
CA GLU A 528 -6.45 2.36 5.88
C GLU A 528 -7.12 1.21 6.65
N GLN A 529 -8.13 0.58 6.05
CA GLN A 529 -8.75 -0.62 6.63
C GLN A 529 -7.78 -1.80 6.72
N GLY A 530 -6.88 -1.95 5.75
CA GLY A 530 -5.79 -2.93 5.77
C GLY A 530 -4.87 -2.73 6.98
N PHE A 531 -4.43 -1.49 7.23
CA PHE A 531 -3.62 -1.16 8.40
C PHE A 531 -4.35 -1.42 9.73
N ILE A 532 -5.64 -1.07 9.81
CA ILE A 532 -6.47 -1.39 11.00
C ILE A 532 -6.54 -2.91 11.21
N GLY A 533 -6.76 -3.69 10.14
CA GLY A 533 -6.78 -5.15 10.21
C GLY A 533 -5.46 -5.74 10.68
N LEU A 534 -4.33 -5.24 10.16
CA LEU A 534 -3.00 -5.68 10.57
C LEU A 534 -2.71 -5.31 12.04
N ASN A 535 -3.10 -4.12 12.50
CA ASN A 535 -2.99 -3.72 13.90
C ASN A 535 -3.72 -4.69 14.86
N GLN A 536 -4.89 -5.20 14.47
CA GLN A 536 -5.62 -6.20 15.28
C GLN A 536 -4.83 -7.50 15.45
N PHE A 537 -4.21 -8.02 14.39
CA PHE A 537 -3.36 -9.22 14.47
C PHE A 537 -2.15 -8.99 15.36
N LEU A 538 -1.50 -7.84 15.20
CA LEU A 538 -0.30 -7.43 15.93
C LEU A 538 -0.56 -7.00 17.38
N ASN A 539 -1.83 -6.90 17.78
CA ASN A 539 -2.27 -6.40 19.09
C ASN A 539 -1.73 -4.99 19.39
N ASN A 540 -1.76 -4.11 18.38
CA ASN A 540 -1.57 -2.67 18.54
C ASN A 540 -2.93 -1.99 18.76
N PRO A 541 -2.99 -0.80 19.39
CA PRO A 541 -4.16 0.07 19.30
C PRO A 541 -4.54 0.32 17.83
N VAL A 542 -5.84 0.33 17.52
CA VAL A 542 -6.33 0.37 16.12
C VAL A 542 -5.93 1.66 15.40
N GLU A 543 -5.75 2.74 16.15
CA GLU A 543 -5.32 4.07 15.72
C GLU A 543 -3.81 4.22 15.53
N THR A 544 -3.02 3.17 15.81
CA THR A 544 -1.58 3.21 15.63
C THR A 544 -1.25 3.36 14.15
N ARG A 545 -0.56 4.44 13.79
CA ARG A 545 -0.06 4.64 12.42
C ARG A 545 1.10 3.69 12.16
N ILE A 546 0.89 2.78 11.22
CA ILE A 546 1.85 1.77 10.81
C ILE A 546 2.05 1.85 9.30
N ASP A 547 3.19 1.35 8.84
CA ASP A 547 3.43 1.09 7.41
C ASP A 547 4.01 -0.32 7.23
N VAL A 548 4.05 -0.79 5.99
CA VAL A 548 4.61 -2.07 5.60
C VAL A 548 5.72 -1.87 4.57
N ASP A 549 6.82 -2.61 4.74
CA ASP A 549 7.93 -2.63 3.80
C ASP A 549 7.53 -3.36 2.51
N ASP A 550 7.92 -2.80 1.37
CA ASP A 550 7.61 -3.40 0.07
C ASP A 550 8.24 -4.81 -0.05
N ALA A 551 7.47 -5.75 -0.60
CA ALA A 551 7.93 -7.11 -0.86
C ALA A 551 8.30 -7.28 -2.33
N GLU A 552 9.54 -6.95 -2.67
CA GLU A 552 10.10 -7.20 -3.99
C GLU A 552 10.72 -8.60 -4.07
N LEU A 553 10.34 -9.37 -5.10
CA LEU A 553 11.01 -10.62 -5.43
C LEU A 553 12.51 -10.35 -5.72
N ASP A 554 13.38 -11.26 -5.29
CA ASP A 554 14.84 -11.20 -5.46
C ASP A 554 15.59 -10.11 -4.66
N LYS A 555 14.90 -9.37 -3.77
CA LYS A 555 15.51 -8.39 -2.86
C LYS A 555 15.16 -8.65 -1.40
N GLY A 556 16.02 -8.15 -0.50
CA GLY A 556 15.78 -8.17 0.95
C GLY A 556 15.47 -9.57 1.49
N LEU A 557 14.42 -9.67 2.32
CA LEU A 557 13.95 -10.92 2.94
C LEU A 557 13.44 -11.96 1.93
N TYR A 558 13.13 -11.56 0.69
CA TYR A 558 12.56 -12.42 -0.34
C TYR A 558 13.60 -12.91 -1.34
N LYS A 559 14.88 -12.56 -1.16
CA LYS A 559 15.97 -13.01 -2.03
C LYS A 559 16.13 -14.54 -2.04
N ASP A 560 15.91 -15.17 -0.90
CA ASP A 560 16.05 -16.63 -0.75
C ASP A 560 14.78 -17.39 -1.14
N TYR A 561 13.67 -16.69 -1.38
CA TYR A 561 12.53 -17.22 -2.14
C TYR A 561 12.90 -17.29 -3.62
N ASN A 562 13.92 -18.10 -3.95
CA ASN A 562 14.48 -18.23 -5.28
C ASN A 562 13.47 -18.90 -6.23
N TYR A 563 12.57 -18.07 -6.71
CA TYR A 563 11.45 -18.38 -7.57
C TYR A 563 11.90 -19.08 -8.85
N GLU A 564 13.06 -18.73 -9.41
CA GLU A 564 13.58 -19.38 -10.62
C GLU A 564 13.99 -20.83 -10.39
N GLN A 565 14.61 -21.15 -9.24
CA GLN A 565 15.03 -22.51 -8.93
C GLN A 565 13.82 -23.40 -8.61
N PHE A 566 12.84 -22.83 -7.89
CA PHE A 566 11.58 -23.50 -7.58
C PHE A 566 10.75 -23.72 -8.87
N SER A 567 10.66 -22.72 -9.73
CA SER A 567 9.99 -22.78 -11.04
C SER A 567 10.61 -23.87 -11.92
N LYS A 568 11.94 -23.97 -12.02
CA LYS A 568 12.61 -25.04 -12.79
C LYS A 568 12.29 -26.46 -12.30
N ILE A 569 12.13 -26.67 -10.99
CA ILE A 569 11.76 -27.97 -10.41
C ILE A 569 10.29 -28.30 -10.70
N LEU A 570 9.43 -27.29 -10.68
CA LEU A 570 7.99 -27.43 -10.86
C LEU A 570 7.54 -27.47 -12.32
N ASP A 571 8.30 -26.87 -13.24
CA ASP A 571 8.05 -26.86 -14.68
C ASP A 571 8.24 -28.23 -15.31
N ASN A 572 9.15 -29.05 -14.75
CA ASN A 572 9.38 -30.40 -15.25
C ASN A 572 8.45 -31.42 -14.56
N PRO A 573 7.51 -32.05 -15.29
CA PRO A 573 6.57 -33.02 -14.71
C PRO A 573 7.25 -34.22 -14.05
N THR A 574 8.46 -34.59 -14.48
CA THR A 574 9.21 -35.74 -13.94
C THR A 574 9.84 -35.46 -12.57
N THR A 575 10.13 -34.20 -12.25
CA THR A 575 10.64 -33.78 -10.93
C THR A 575 9.54 -33.30 -10.00
N ARG A 576 8.45 -32.76 -10.57
CA ARG A 576 7.31 -32.22 -9.83
C ARG A 576 6.61 -33.27 -8.95
N GLU A 577 6.22 -34.43 -9.50
CA GLU A 577 5.51 -35.46 -8.71
C GLU A 577 6.34 -36.03 -7.54
N PRO A 578 7.64 -36.35 -7.71
CA PRO A 578 8.50 -36.69 -6.59
C PRO A 578 8.60 -35.59 -5.52
N PHE A 579 8.70 -34.32 -5.94
CA PHE A 579 8.75 -33.19 -5.02
C PHE A 579 7.45 -33.04 -4.22
N ILE A 580 6.30 -33.10 -4.89
CA ILE A 580 4.98 -33.09 -4.23
C ILE A 580 4.87 -34.26 -3.23
N ALA A 581 5.30 -35.46 -3.63
CA ALA A 581 5.26 -36.63 -2.75
C ALA A 581 6.12 -36.43 -1.48
N PHE A 582 7.31 -35.84 -1.62
CA PHE A 582 8.16 -35.47 -0.48
C PHE A 582 7.46 -34.45 0.44
N LEU A 583 6.89 -33.39 -0.12
CA LEU A 583 6.19 -32.37 0.67
C LEU A 583 4.98 -32.96 1.41
N VAL A 584 4.26 -33.92 0.81
CA VAL A 584 3.14 -34.61 1.47
C VAL A 584 3.62 -35.46 2.66
N GLU A 585 4.76 -36.14 2.53
CA GLU A 585 5.35 -36.92 3.63
C GLU A 585 5.78 -36.02 4.78
N GLU A 586 6.49 -34.92 4.48
CA GLU A 586 6.89 -33.93 5.50
C GLU A 586 5.68 -33.26 6.14
N ALA A 587 4.67 -32.88 5.35
CA ALA A 587 3.43 -32.31 5.87
C ALA A 587 2.74 -33.23 6.88
N LYS A 588 2.59 -34.52 6.55
CA LYS A 588 1.98 -35.50 7.48
C LYS A 588 2.81 -35.69 8.75
N LYS A 589 4.14 -35.67 8.64
CA LYS A 589 5.05 -35.79 9.79
C LYS A 589 4.98 -34.57 10.71
N ASN A 590 4.88 -33.38 10.13
CA ASN A 590 4.87 -32.14 10.89
C ASN A 590 3.48 -31.78 11.43
N ALA A 591 2.41 -32.21 10.74
CA ALA A 591 1.00 -31.87 11.03
C ALA A 591 0.59 -32.06 12.50
N PRO A 592 0.39 -30.98 13.27
CA PRO A 592 -0.13 -31.06 14.62
C PRO A 592 -1.58 -31.58 14.67
N GLU A 593 -2.36 -31.43 13.59
CA GLU A 593 -3.70 -32.01 13.45
C GLU A 593 -3.68 -33.54 13.63
N LEU A 594 -2.70 -34.22 13.03
CA LEU A 594 -2.57 -35.68 13.14
C LEU A 594 -2.06 -36.08 14.52
N LYS A 595 -1.09 -35.34 15.06
CA LYS A 595 -0.55 -35.59 16.41
C LYS A 595 -1.63 -35.43 17.49
N SER A 596 -2.50 -34.43 17.37
CA SER A 596 -3.64 -34.23 18.28
C SER A 596 -4.63 -35.41 18.21
N LEU A 597 -4.96 -35.89 17.01
CA LEU A 597 -5.80 -37.08 16.82
C LEU A 597 -5.15 -38.35 17.42
N ASP A 598 -3.84 -38.52 17.27
CA ASP A 598 -3.11 -39.66 17.84
C ASP A 598 -3.14 -39.67 19.38
N TYR A 599 -3.08 -38.50 20.02
CA TYR A 599 -3.23 -38.39 21.47
C TYR A 599 -4.68 -38.64 21.92
N ASN A 600 -5.67 -38.16 21.17
CA ASN A 600 -7.08 -38.49 21.41
C ASN A 600 -7.36 -40.00 21.25
N LEU A 601 -6.72 -40.65 20.28
CA LEU A 601 -6.77 -42.10 20.10
C LEU A 601 -6.20 -42.82 21.32
N LYS A 602 -5.01 -42.43 21.81
CA LYS A 602 -4.39 -42.99 23.03
C LYS A 602 -5.29 -42.84 24.27
N ALA A 603 -5.95 -41.69 24.42
CA ALA A 603 -6.92 -41.47 25.49
C ALA A 603 -8.12 -42.42 25.38
N THR A 604 -8.65 -42.60 24.17
CA THR A 604 -9.79 -43.49 23.89
C THR A 604 -9.43 -44.96 24.10
N GLU A 605 -8.25 -45.41 23.66
CA GLU A 605 -7.74 -46.76 23.91
C GLU A 605 -7.58 -47.06 25.39
N ARG A 606 -7.18 -46.06 26.18
CA ARG A 606 -7.12 -46.19 27.64
C ARG A 606 -8.51 -46.42 28.24
N ASN A 607 -9.54 -45.77 27.70
CA ASN A 607 -10.93 -45.96 28.11
C ASN A 607 -11.49 -47.34 27.72
N ILE A 608 -11.11 -47.87 26.55
CA ILE A 608 -11.42 -49.25 26.14
C ILE A 608 -10.82 -50.26 27.12
N LYS A 609 -9.55 -50.07 27.51
CA LYS A 609 -8.88 -50.92 28.53
C LYS A 609 -9.57 -50.85 29.89
N LEU A 610 -9.99 -49.65 30.32
CA LEU A 610 -10.75 -49.43 31.55
C LEU A 610 -12.06 -50.24 31.56
N SER A 611 -12.86 -50.10 30.50
CA SER A 611 -14.18 -50.73 30.38
C SER A 611 -14.12 -52.22 29.99
N GLY A 612 -12.97 -52.68 29.50
CA GLY A 612 -12.68 -54.05 29.07
C GLY A 612 -11.92 -54.86 30.13
N SER A 613 -10.61 -55.00 29.98
CA SER A 613 -9.76 -55.86 30.82
C SER A 613 -9.73 -55.42 32.28
N ASN A 614 -9.81 -54.11 32.54
CA ASN A 614 -9.66 -53.56 33.89
C ASN A 614 -10.98 -53.52 34.67
N ARG A 615 -12.11 -53.91 34.07
CA ARG A 615 -13.44 -53.79 34.67
C ARG A 615 -13.65 -54.66 35.93
N PHE A 616 -12.81 -55.67 36.11
CA PHE A 616 -12.86 -56.59 37.25
C PHE A 616 -11.78 -56.31 38.30
N LEU A 617 -10.96 -55.26 38.11
CA LEU A 617 -9.98 -54.88 39.11
C LEU A 617 -10.70 -54.24 40.31
N PRO A 618 -10.36 -54.62 41.56
CA PRO A 618 -10.95 -54.01 42.74
C PRO A 618 -10.61 -52.53 42.85
N THR A 619 -11.51 -51.78 43.47
CA THR A 619 -11.17 -50.48 44.08
C THR A 619 -10.90 -50.69 45.57
N VAL A 620 -9.77 -50.18 46.04
CA VAL A 620 -9.36 -50.20 47.45
C VAL A 620 -9.40 -48.79 47.99
N ALA A 621 -10.10 -48.58 49.11
CA ALA A 621 -10.18 -47.28 49.75
C ALA A 621 -10.09 -47.37 51.28
N LEU A 622 -9.36 -46.46 51.89
CA LEU A 622 -9.31 -46.26 53.34
C LEU A 622 -10.50 -45.41 53.76
N GLN A 623 -11.26 -45.88 54.74
CA GLN A 623 -12.42 -45.20 55.32
C GLN A 623 -12.21 -45.02 56.81
N GLY A 624 -12.39 -43.81 57.30
CA GLY A 624 -12.40 -43.47 58.71
C GLY A 624 -13.62 -42.62 59.03
N GLN A 625 -14.27 -42.86 60.15
CA GLN A 625 -15.39 -42.04 60.60
C GLN A 625 -15.29 -41.82 62.11
N TYR A 626 -15.50 -40.59 62.53
CA TYR A 626 -15.62 -40.18 63.93
C TYR A 626 -16.99 -39.58 64.13
N ASN A 627 -17.81 -40.18 64.98
CA ASN A 627 -19.16 -39.72 65.28
C ASN A 627 -19.20 -39.09 66.67
N ARG A 628 -20.00 -38.03 66.82
CA ARG A 628 -20.29 -37.39 68.09
C ARG A 628 -21.75 -36.99 68.19
N THR A 629 -22.38 -37.33 69.31
CA THR A 629 -23.69 -36.81 69.67
C THR A 629 -23.51 -35.58 70.56
N PHE A 630 -24.07 -34.45 70.15
CA PHE A 630 -23.93 -33.18 70.86
C PHE A 630 -25.06 -32.96 71.86
N SER A 631 -26.29 -33.31 71.49
CA SER A 631 -27.45 -33.09 72.33
C SER A 631 -28.54 -34.13 72.10
N ARG A 632 -29.29 -34.45 73.15
CA ARG A 632 -30.41 -35.40 73.15
C ARG A 632 -31.46 -34.92 74.14
N HIS A 633 -32.69 -34.68 73.70
CA HIS A 633 -33.76 -34.14 74.54
C HIS A 633 -35.13 -34.69 74.11
N GLY A 634 -36.16 -34.51 74.97
CA GLY A 634 -37.53 -34.99 74.72
C GLY A 634 -37.73 -36.47 75.07
N LYS A 635 -38.83 -37.06 74.58
CA LYS A 635 -39.17 -38.47 74.79
C LYS A 635 -38.08 -39.39 74.22
N GLY A 636 -37.80 -40.52 74.88
CA GLY A 636 -36.76 -41.45 74.42
C GLY A 636 -35.31 -40.94 74.52
N SER A 637 -35.04 -39.88 75.29
CA SER A 637 -33.69 -39.32 75.46
C SER A 637 -32.82 -40.02 76.50
N SER A 638 -33.42 -40.72 77.45
CA SER A 638 -32.76 -41.55 78.45
C SER A 638 -32.98 -43.05 78.19
N LEU A 639 -32.06 -43.89 78.69
CA LEU A 639 -32.21 -45.35 78.69
C LEU A 639 -33.39 -45.77 79.57
N SER A 640 -34.03 -46.91 79.27
CA SER A 640 -35.12 -47.42 80.09
C SER A 640 -34.64 -47.83 81.50
N ALA A 641 -35.55 -47.86 82.48
CA ALA A 641 -35.20 -48.17 83.87
C ALA A 641 -34.53 -49.56 84.03
N GLN A 642 -34.90 -50.54 83.20
CA GLN A 642 -34.28 -51.87 83.16
C GLN A 642 -32.87 -51.85 82.54
N GLN A 643 -32.59 -50.94 81.60
CA GLN A 643 -31.28 -50.82 80.96
C GLN A 643 -30.27 -50.06 81.83
N GLN A 644 -30.73 -49.10 82.62
CA GLN A 644 -29.88 -48.39 83.59
C GLN A 644 -29.41 -49.31 84.73
N GLN A 645 -30.20 -50.32 85.11
CA GLN A 645 -29.82 -51.33 86.11
C GLN A 645 -28.75 -52.34 85.62
N ALA A 646 -28.55 -52.46 84.32
CA ALA A 646 -27.57 -53.36 83.70
C ALA A 646 -26.29 -52.65 83.23
N ASP A 647 -26.01 -51.46 83.77
CA ASP A 647 -24.80 -50.64 83.55
C ASP A 647 -24.52 -50.27 82.09
N PHE A 648 -25.58 -50.19 81.27
CA PHE A 648 -25.47 -49.72 79.88
C PHE A 648 -25.23 -48.21 79.84
N ALA A 649 -24.19 -47.80 79.10
CA ALA A 649 -23.87 -46.38 78.86
C ALA A 649 -24.15 -45.97 77.42
N LEU A 650 -24.72 -44.79 77.23
CA LEU A 650 -24.84 -44.15 75.92
C LEU A 650 -23.48 -43.54 75.53
N LEU A 651 -22.86 -44.06 74.47
CA LEU A 651 -21.61 -43.51 73.94
C LEU A 651 -21.88 -42.21 73.18
N ASN A 652 -21.36 -41.10 73.71
CA ASN A 652 -21.48 -39.78 73.07
C ASN A 652 -20.50 -39.58 71.90
N SER A 653 -19.51 -40.46 71.76
CA SER A 653 -18.56 -40.45 70.65
C SER A 653 -18.05 -41.85 70.33
N ASN A 654 -17.81 -42.13 69.06
CA ASN A 654 -17.16 -43.36 68.60
C ASN A 654 -16.36 -43.11 67.32
N TYR A 655 -15.45 -44.02 67.00
CA TYR A 655 -14.71 -44.00 65.74
C TYR A 655 -14.57 -45.40 65.14
N ASN A 656 -14.47 -45.45 63.82
CA ASN A 656 -14.15 -46.66 63.08
C ASN A 656 -13.18 -46.33 61.95
N VAL A 657 -12.23 -47.24 61.71
CA VAL A 657 -11.28 -47.17 60.59
C VAL A 657 -11.27 -48.53 59.91
N GLY A 658 -11.31 -48.55 58.59
CA GLY A 658 -11.33 -49.78 57.81
C GLY A 658 -10.84 -49.60 56.38
N LEU A 659 -10.41 -50.69 55.77
CA LEU A 659 -10.15 -50.78 54.34
C LEU A 659 -11.38 -51.36 53.65
N ASN A 660 -11.86 -50.69 52.61
CA ASN A 660 -12.96 -51.12 51.78
C ASN A 660 -12.42 -51.66 50.45
N LEU A 661 -12.74 -52.91 50.13
CA LEU A 661 -12.45 -53.55 48.86
C LEU A 661 -13.75 -53.74 48.08
N SER A 662 -13.89 -53.09 46.92
CA SER A 662 -15.08 -53.18 46.09
C SER A 662 -14.75 -53.71 44.70
N ILE A 663 -15.37 -54.83 44.31
CA ILE A 663 -15.26 -55.43 42.98
C ILE A 663 -16.65 -55.42 42.33
N PRO A 664 -16.87 -54.64 41.26
CA PRO A 664 -18.14 -54.63 40.57
C PRO A 664 -18.29 -55.90 39.73
N ILE A 665 -19.10 -56.85 40.19
CA ILE A 665 -19.34 -58.12 39.48
C ILE A 665 -20.32 -57.91 38.31
N PHE A 666 -21.42 -57.20 38.54
CA PHE A 666 -22.42 -56.88 37.54
C PHE A 666 -22.97 -55.47 37.75
N ASN A 667 -22.82 -54.60 36.77
CA ASN A 667 -23.22 -53.19 36.85
C ASN A 667 -24.22 -52.80 35.75
N ARG A 668 -25.31 -53.57 35.60
CA ARG A 668 -26.36 -53.32 34.60
C ARG A 668 -25.82 -53.23 33.16
N ASN A 669 -24.83 -54.08 32.84
CA ASN A 669 -24.13 -54.11 31.53
C ASN A 669 -23.40 -52.80 31.13
N GLN A 670 -23.26 -51.82 32.03
CA GLN A 670 -22.71 -50.50 31.70
C GLN A 670 -21.27 -50.57 31.15
N ASN A 671 -20.43 -51.45 31.71
CA ASN A 671 -19.03 -51.58 31.25
C ASN A 671 -18.95 -52.07 29.79
N ASN A 672 -19.86 -52.96 29.39
CA ASN A 672 -19.90 -53.43 28.01
C ASN A 672 -20.34 -52.31 27.06
N ILE A 673 -21.40 -51.56 27.44
CA ILE A 673 -21.87 -50.41 26.66
C ILE A 673 -20.76 -49.35 26.54
N ASN A 674 -20.12 -48.97 27.64
CA ASN A 674 -19.02 -48.00 27.63
C ASN A 674 -17.84 -48.47 26.77
N LYS A 675 -17.51 -49.77 26.79
CA LYS A 675 -16.48 -50.35 25.91
C LYS A 675 -16.87 -50.21 24.44
N GLN A 676 -18.11 -50.54 24.08
CA GLN A 676 -18.60 -50.42 22.71
C GLN A 676 -18.65 -48.96 22.26
N THR A 677 -19.11 -48.04 23.11
CA THR A 677 -19.06 -46.60 22.84
C THR A 677 -17.63 -46.14 22.59
N ALA A 678 -16.66 -46.57 23.41
CA ALA A 678 -15.26 -46.20 23.23
C ALA A 678 -14.63 -46.83 21.97
N MET A 679 -15.08 -48.03 21.55
CA MET A 679 -14.68 -48.64 20.27
C MET A 679 -15.21 -47.83 19.08
N ILE A 680 -16.48 -47.42 19.11
CA ILE A 680 -17.07 -46.55 18.08
C ILE A 680 -16.36 -45.19 18.04
N GLN A 681 -15.99 -44.62 19.19
CA GLN A 681 -15.20 -43.39 19.26
C GLN A 681 -13.80 -43.57 18.66
N LYS A 682 -13.17 -44.73 18.89
CA LYS A 682 -11.89 -45.07 18.25
C LYS A 682 -12.04 -45.12 16.73
N ASP A 683 -13.02 -45.84 16.22
CA ASP A 683 -13.28 -45.94 14.78
C ASP A 683 -13.54 -44.55 14.17
N GLN A 684 -14.31 -43.70 14.86
CA GLN A 684 -14.55 -42.31 14.45
C GLN A 684 -13.25 -41.49 14.37
N ILE A 685 -12.34 -41.63 15.35
CA ILE A 685 -11.04 -40.95 15.35
C ILE A 685 -10.16 -41.46 14.20
N GLU A 686 -10.14 -42.77 13.95
CA GLU A 686 -9.39 -43.35 12.83
C GLU A 686 -9.90 -42.87 11.46
N ILE A 687 -11.22 -42.78 11.28
CA ILE A 687 -11.84 -42.19 10.09
C ILE A 687 -11.46 -40.71 9.95
N ASN A 688 -11.56 -39.93 11.03
CA ASN A 688 -11.19 -38.52 11.02
C ASN A 688 -9.69 -38.34 10.70
N ARG A 689 -8.83 -39.21 11.21
CA ARG A 689 -7.39 -39.22 10.92
C ARG A 689 -7.11 -39.50 9.45
N ALA A 690 -7.75 -40.53 8.87
CA ALA A 690 -7.62 -40.82 7.45
C ALA A 690 -8.13 -39.66 6.57
N ASN A 691 -9.24 -39.03 6.95
CA ASN A 691 -9.75 -37.84 6.27
C ASN A 691 -8.78 -36.65 6.37
N SER A 692 -8.19 -36.40 7.54
CA SER A 692 -7.17 -35.36 7.74
C SER A 692 -5.92 -35.63 6.91
N GLU A 693 -5.44 -36.88 6.85
CA GLU A 693 -4.31 -37.24 5.98
C GLU A 693 -4.60 -37.00 4.50
N LEU A 694 -5.81 -37.30 4.04
CA LEU A 694 -6.25 -37.03 2.68
C LEU A 694 -6.31 -35.53 2.40
N ASN A 695 -6.87 -34.74 3.34
CA ASN A 695 -6.95 -33.29 3.21
C ASN A 695 -5.57 -32.63 3.19
N ILE A 696 -4.64 -33.06 4.06
CA ILE A 696 -3.25 -32.58 4.04
C ILE A 696 -2.61 -32.86 2.68
N ALA A 697 -2.74 -34.09 2.18
CA ALA A 697 -2.18 -34.45 0.88
C ALA A 697 -2.81 -33.64 -0.28
N ALA A 698 -4.12 -33.41 -0.25
CA ALA A 698 -4.82 -32.60 -1.24
C ALA A 698 -4.40 -31.13 -1.17
N ASN A 699 -4.31 -30.55 0.04
CA ASN A 699 -3.92 -29.15 0.24
C ASN A 699 -2.48 -28.88 -0.21
N VAL A 700 -1.55 -29.78 0.07
CA VAL A 700 -0.16 -29.66 -0.42
C VAL A 700 -0.10 -29.77 -1.94
N ARG A 701 -0.78 -30.77 -2.53
CA ARG A 701 -0.86 -30.94 -3.99
C ARG A 701 -1.42 -29.69 -4.67
N ASN A 702 -2.57 -29.19 -4.21
CA ASN A 702 -3.21 -28.00 -4.74
C ASN A 702 -2.35 -26.76 -4.53
N GLY A 703 -1.70 -26.62 -3.36
CA GLY A 703 -0.79 -25.50 -3.08
C GLY A 703 0.38 -25.43 -4.07
N VAL A 704 1.00 -26.58 -4.38
CA VAL A 704 2.06 -26.63 -5.39
C VAL A 704 1.53 -26.28 -6.79
N LEU A 705 0.36 -26.79 -7.19
CA LEU A 705 -0.25 -26.46 -8.48
C LEU A 705 -0.61 -24.97 -8.59
N ASN A 706 -1.12 -24.37 -7.51
CA ASN A 706 -1.41 -22.94 -7.45
C ASN A 706 -0.13 -22.11 -7.59
N LEU A 707 0.95 -22.50 -6.90
CA LEU A 707 2.24 -21.82 -7.04
C LEU A 707 2.76 -21.84 -8.48
N VAL A 708 2.62 -22.96 -9.21
CA VAL A 708 2.98 -23.03 -10.65
C VAL A 708 2.13 -22.11 -11.51
N ASN A 709 0.86 -21.96 -11.17
CA ASN A 709 -0.03 -21.04 -11.87
C ASN A 709 0.37 -19.58 -11.60
N GLU A 710 0.50 -19.20 -10.32
CA GLU A 710 0.91 -17.84 -9.95
C GLU A 710 2.28 -17.46 -10.49
N ALA A 711 3.20 -18.43 -10.54
CA ALA A 711 4.47 -18.32 -11.22
C ALA A 711 4.30 -17.85 -12.68
N SER A 712 3.53 -18.60 -13.46
CA SER A 712 3.25 -18.27 -14.85
C SER A 712 2.55 -16.91 -14.99
N ASN A 713 1.63 -16.59 -14.08
CA ASN A 713 0.88 -15.34 -14.09
C ASN A 713 1.77 -14.12 -13.84
N ILE A 714 2.82 -14.22 -13.02
CA ILE A 714 3.76 -13.11 -12.82
C ILE A 714 4.42 -12.70 -14.15
N GLU A 715 4.92 -13.66 -14.93
CA GLU A 715 5.57 -13.33 -16.21
C GLU A 715 4.56 -12.88 -17.27
N LEU A 716 3.42 -13.55 -17.38
CA LEU A 716 2.38 -13.15 -18.35
C LEU A 716 1.80 -11.76 -18.05
N SER A 717 1.58 -11.43 -16.77
CA SER A 717 1.09 -10.11 -16.37
C SER A 717 2.12 -9.01 -16.59
N LYS A 718 3.42 -9.30 -16.41
CA LYS A 718 4.52 -8.38 -16.74
C LYS A 718 4.57 -8.05 -18.23
N VAL A 719 4.48 -9.06 -19.10
CA VAL A 719 4.43 -8.83 -20.56
C VAL A 719 3.16 -8.06 -20.95
N SER A 720 2.03 -8.39 -20.34
CA SER A 720 0.74 -7.71 -20.57
C SER A 720 0.80 -6.22 -20.19
N GLU A 721 1.35 -5.88 -19.02
CA GLU A 721 1.53 -4.49 -18.59
C GLU A 721 2.45 -3.71 -19.53
N GLN A 722 3.60 -4.30 -19.90
CA GLN A 722 4.54 -3.65 -20.81
C GLN A 722 3.89 -3.37 -22.19
N THR A 723 3.15 -4.33 -22.72
CA THR A 723 2.44 -4.19 -24.00
C THR A 723 1.33 -3.14 -23.91
N ALA A 724 0.57 -3.14 -22.82
CA ALA A 724 -0.50 -2.16 -22.61
C ALA A 724 0.06 -0.74 -22.42
N LYS A 725 1.24 -0.59 -21.80
CA LYS A 725 1.95 0.68 -21.68
C LYS A 725 2.34 1.25 -23.04
N GLU A 726 3.00 0.45 -23.88
CA GLU A 726 3.40 0.87 -25.23
C GLU A 726 2.18 1.21 -26.09
N SER A 727 1.10 0.43 -25.98
CA SER A 727 -0.17 0.72 -26.66
C SER A 727 -0.79 2.04 -26.21
N LEU A 728 -0.75 2.36 -24.92
CA LEU A 728 -1.23 3.63 -24.38
C LEU A 728 -0.39 4.80 -24.91
N GLU A 729 0.94 4.70 -24.87
CA GLU A 729 1.85 5.74 -25.35
C GLU A 729 1.60 6.06 -26.83
N LEU A 730 1.53 5.03 -27.70
CA LEU A 730 1.23 5.20 -29.12
C LEU A 730 -0.16 5.82 -29.37
N THR A 731 -1.15 5.40 -28.60
CA THR A 731 -2.53 5.93 -28.72
C THR A 731 -2.61 7.38 -28.26
N GLN A 732 -1.87 7.74 -27.21
CA GLN A 732 -1.79 9.09 -26.69
C GLN A 732 -1.15 10.04 -27.71
N THR A 733 -0.03 9.64 -28.34
CA THR A 733 0.58 10.41 -29.44
C THR A 733 -0.38 10.54 -30.61
N SER A 734 -1.01 9.44 -31.02
CA SER A 734 -1.98 9.46 -32.13
C SER A 734 -3.19 10.36 -31.82
N TYR A 735 -3.61 10.45 -30.56
CA TYR A 735 -4.73 11.31 -30.14
C TYR A 735 -4.32 12.79 -30.13
N GLN A 736 -3.10 13.10 -29.68
CA GLN A 736 -2.50 14.43 -29.78
C GLN A 736 -2.40 14.90 -31.24
N GLU A 737 -2.15 13.99 -32.17
CA GLU A 737 -2.11 14.27 -33.62
C GLU A 737 -3.50 14.25 -34.29
N GLY A 738 -4.57 13.96 -33.54
CA GLY A 738 -5.94 13.87 -34.06
C GLY A 738 -6.22 12.63 -34.93
N ALA A 739 -5.32 11.63 -34.94
CA ALA A 739 -5.44 10.41 -35.73
C ALA A 739 -6.38 9.36 -35.12
N VAL A 740 -6.59 9.40 -33.80
CA VAL A 740 -7.54 8.54 -33.06
C VAL A 740 -8.50 9.37 -32.23
N ASN A 741 -9.62 8.78 -31.83
CA ASN A 741 -10.60 9.46 -30.98
C ASN A 741 -10.37 9.18 -29.48
N PHE A 742 -11.02 9.98 -28.64
CA PHE A 742 -10.92 9.87 -27.18
C PHE A 742 -11.35 8.51 -26.61
N VAL A 743 -12.25 7.78 -27.28
CA VAL A 743 -12.69 6.46 -26.82
C VAL A 743 -11.53 5.48 -26.87
N GLN A 744 -10.72 5.52 -27.94
CA GLN A 744 -9.53 4.68 -28.07
C GLN A 744 -8.49 5.01 -27.01
N LEU A 745 -8.30 6.28 -26.68
CA LEU A 745 -7.39 6.70 -25.61
C LEU A 745 -7.86 6.24 -24.23
N ILE A 746 -9.15 6.41 -23.91
CA ILE A 746 -9.72 5.92 -22.65
C ILE A 746 -9.64 4.39 -22.55
N ASP A 747 -9.88 3.67 -23.66
CA ASP A 747 -9.75 2.21 -23.69
C ASP A 747 -8.31 1.76 -23.45
N ALA A 748 -7.33 2.37 -24.13
CA ALA A 748 -5.92 2.09 -23.92
C ALA A 748 -5.47 2.39 -22.48
N GLN A 749 -5.93 3.49 -21.90
CA GLN A 749 -5.67 3.86 -20.50
C GLN A 749 -6.25 2.81 -19.54
N ASN A 750 -7.51 2.40 -19.74
CA ASN A 750 -8.15 1.38 -18.90
C ASN A 750 -7.46 0.01 -19.03
N ASN A 751 -7.03 -0.36 -20.23
CA ASN A 751 -6.28 -1.59 -20.47
C ASN A 751 -4.93 -1.56 -19.73
N TYR A 752 -4.21 -0.44 -19.78
CA TYR A 752 -2.97 -0.27 -19.01
C TYR A 752 -3.22 -0.35 -17.51
N LEU A 753 -4.19 0.38 -16.98
CA LEU A 753 -4.56 0.34 -15.56
C LEU A 753 -4.88 -1.10 -15.09
N ASN A 754 -5.69 -1.83 -15.84
CA ASN A 754 -6.04 -3.21 -15.50
C ASN A 754 -4.82 -4.14 -15.54
N ALA A 755 -3.91 -3.94 -16.50
CA ALA A 755 -2.67 -4.71 -16.60
C ALA A 755 -1.71 -4.42 -15.44
N GLN A 756 -1.55 -3.14 -15.04
CA GLN A 756 -0.78 -2.75 -13.86
C GLN A 756 -1.30 -3.41 -12.59
N LEU A 757 -2.62 -3.31 -12.33
CA LEU A 757 -3.27 -3.93 -11.17
C LEU A 757 -3.10 -5.46 -11.18
N SER A 758 -3.23 -6.09 -12.36
CA SER A 758 -3.06 -7.54 -12.50
C SER A 758 -1.63 -7.98 -12.16
N ARG A 759 -0.62 -7.25 -12.63
CA ARG A 759 0.79 -7.53 -12.32
C ARG A 759 1.09 -7.35 -10.84
N ALA A 760 0.64 -6.25 -10.25
CA ALA A 760 0.82 -5.99 -8.81
C ALA A 760 0.22 -7.11 -7.95
N ASN A 761 -1.01 -7.54 -8.27
CA ASN A 761 -1.68 -8.62 -7.54
C ASN A 761 -0.98 -9.98 -7.73
N ALA A 762 -0.48 -10.30 -8.94
CA ALA A 762 0.14 -11.60 -9.22
C ALA A 762 1.36 -11.88 -8.32
N VAL A 763 2.21 -10.87 -8.09
CA VAL A 763 3.41 -11.01 -7.24
C VAL A 763 3.02 -11.35 -5.80
N TYR A 764 2.10 -10.59 -5.21
CA TYR A 764 1.68 -10.82 -3.83
C TYR A 764 0.85 -12.11 -3.68
N ASN A 765 0.04 -12.47 -4.68
CA ASN A 765 -0.70 -13.74 -4.68
C ASN A 765 0.24 -14.95 -4.69
N PHE A 766 1.36 -14.89 -5.43
CA PHE A 766 2.39 -15.92 -5.36
C PHE A 766 2.93 -16.07 -3.93
N LEU A 767 3.27 -14.96 -3.27
CA LEU A 767 3.79 -14.97 -1.90
C LEU A 767 2.75 -15.49 -0.88
N ILE A 768 1.48 -15.11 -1.03
CA ILE A 768 0.38 -15.63 -0.19
C ILE A 768 0.25 -17.16 -0.36
N ASN A 769 0.27 -17.65 -1.60
CA ASN A 769 0.21 -19.08 -1.89
C ASN A 769 1.45 -19.83 -1.37
N ALA A 770 2.62 -19.19 -1.35
CA ALA A 770 3.84 -19.76 -0.79
C ALA A 770 3.71 -19.95 0.72
N ILE A 771 3.30 -18.92 1.45
CA ILE A 771 3.01 -18.99 2.88
C ILE A 771 1.87 -20.00 3.17
N GLN A 772 0.87 -20.11 2.29
CA GLN A 772 -0.18 -21.13 2.44
C GLN A 772 0.39 -22.56 2.32
N LEU A 773 1.30 -22.80 1.38
CA LEU A 773 1.98 -24.08 1.25
C LEU A 773 2.85 -24.36 2.47
N GLU A 774 3.62 -23.38 2.94
CA GLU A 774 4.43 -23.44 4.17
C GLU A 774 3.59 -23.83 5.39
N ARG A 775 2.41 -23.21 5.56
CA ARG A 775 1.45 -23.60 6.60
C ARG A 775 1.01 -25.06 6.44
N ASN A 776 0.70 -25.49 5.22
CA ASN A 776 0.21 -26.85 4.96
C ASN A 776 1.26 -27.93 5.18
N ILE A 777 2.55 -27.62 4.98
CA ILE A 777 3.66 -28.51 5.33
C ILE A 777 4.07 -28.40 6.80
N GLY A 778 3.47 -27.47 7.55
CA GLY A 778 3.75 -27.21 8.97
C GLY A 778 5.15 -26.63 9.20
N TYR A 779 5.69 -25.88 8.24
CA TYR A 779 7.05 -25.35 8.27
C TYR A 779 7.13 -24.00 7.54
N PHE A 780 7.40 -22.92 8.30
CA PHE A 780 7.62 -21.58 7.75
C PHE A 780 9.11 -21.30 7.64
N PHE A 781 9.63 -21.08 6.42
CA PHE A 781 11.08 -20.96 6.20
C PHE A 781 11.68 -19.74 6.89
N LEU A 782 10.93 -18.64 6.97
CA LEU A 782 11.36 -17.39 7.62
C LEU A 782 11.48 -17.50 9.15
N LEU A 783 10.80 -18.47 9.78
CA LEU A 783 10.83 -18.68 11.23
C LEU A 783 11.91 -19.67 11.68
N HIS A 784 12.64 -20.27 10.73
CA HIS A 784 13.69 -21.24 10.99
C HIS A 784 15.06 -20.70 10.60
N SER A 785 16.09 -21.25 11.22
CA SER A 785 17.48 -20.92 10.90
C SER A 785 17.88 -21.39 9.50
N PRO A 786 18.90 -20.77 8.88
CA PRO A 786 19.43 -21.24 7.60
C PRO A 786 19.85 -22.72 7.63
N GLU A 787 20.39 -23.19 8.74
CA GLU A 787 20.83 -24.58 8.95
C GLU A 787 19.65 -25.56 8.91
N GLU A 788 18.51 -25.20 9.50
CA GLU A 788 17.28 -26.02 9.45
C GLU A 788 16.67 -26.05 8.04
N ASN A 789 16.74 -24.93 7.32
CA ASN A 789 16.29 -24.84 5.92
C ASN A 789 17.19 -25.65 4.97
N GLU A 790 18.50 -25.70 5.24
CA GLU A 790 19.44 -26.58 4.54
C GLU A 790 19.13 -28.06 4.81
N ASP A 791 18.86 -28.44 6.07
CA ASP A 791 18.46 -29.81 6.42
C ASP A 791 17.16 -30.22 5.71
N PHE A 792 16.15 -29.33 5.64
CA PHE A 792 14.94 -29.59 4.85
C PHE A 792 15.27 -29.89 3.37
N THR A 793 16.15 -29.10 2.78
CA THR A 793 16.58 -29.26 1.39
C THR A 793 17.37 -30.56 1.19
N GLN A 794 18.21 -30.94 2.15
CA GLN A 794 18.96 -32.19 2.12
C GLN A 794 18.03 -33.40 2.19
N ARG A 795 17.01 -33.39 3.07
CA ARG A 795 16.00 -34.47 3.15
C ARG A 795 15.28 -34.66 1.81
N PHE A 796 15.02 -33.59 1.08
CA PHE A 796 14.46 -33.69 -0.27
C PHE A 796 15.41 -34.40 -1.24
N GLN A 797 16.70 -34.04 -1.26
CA GLN A 797 17.68 -34.70 -2.12
C GLN A 797 17.82 -36.20 -1.79
N GLU A 798 17.84 -36.55 -0.50
CA GLU A 798 17.85 -37.95 -0.05
C GLU A 798 16.59 -38.71 -0.47
N PHE A 799 15.42 -38.06 -0.40
CA PHE A 799 14.16 -38.64 -0.86
C PHE A 799 14.17 -38.94 -2.36
N LEU A 800 14.73 -38.04 -3.18
CA LEU A 800 14.91 -38.26 -4.62
C LEU A 800 15.87 -39.43 -4.90
N LEU A 801 16.96 -39.55 -4.14
CA LEU A 801 17.93 -40.63 -4.30
C LEU A 801 17.35 -42.01 -3.94
N LYS A 802 16.46 -42.09 -2.95
CA LYS A 802 15.79 -43.36 -2.55
C LYS A 802 14.75 -43.87 -3.56
N ARG A 803 14.31 -43.02 -4.49
CA ARG A 803 13.31 -43.36 -5.52
C ARG A 803 13.90 -43.67 -6.89
N LYS A 804 15.19 -43.40 -7.10
CA LYS A 804 15.95 -43.90 -8.25
C LYS A 804 16.41 -45.33 -7.97
#